data_AF-A0A9P7V3J4-F1
#
_entry.id   AF-A0A9P7V3J4-F1
#
_cell.length_a   1.000
_cell.length_b   1.000
_cell.length_c   1.000
_cell.angle_alpha   90.00
_cell.angle_beta   90.00
_cell.angle_gamma   90.00
#
_symmetry.space_group_name_H-M   'P 1'
#
loop_
_entity.id
_entity.type
_entity.pdbx_description
1 polymer ?
#
loop_
_entity_poly.entity_id
_entity_poly.type
_entity_poly.pdbx_seq_one_letter_code
_entity_poly.pdbx_strand_id
1 'polypeptide(L)'
;MPPPRKGIVKSGNAGNSGKSSKSEEVSPSTTNDAAGQNPLFPPGSKYPASLLHERCQKNGWDKPVVDTRKQPNGWSFVVTLSRINKKTSQKETVRMEPHPPYVCPSALEARHWGATYALYRFCNGIQLSRVLPRGPADYWNLLATEHKNAPEHQKWMYNTDPFAAKKEVEERQTCAAEKRANVSSTAGNTSPDSSSTLSEFSQAPEVRMATGLREFVEDAIKKGMSMYPETVDQAALILPEDSCRQVEQGLLRLGFTAAQARNAVKFLSSPSSIAATLLESLSPLEASIEYLVLHVPECDLPKRFLPSSNSSNPFITSAHSGTEDLKKRWAEDKAVKVAGWPPHLVKELTSDPRLVEDWSLLISALGKRLVGEDIVNPPSTMGMPYVIDAEEASSLGVEYEDPNHLVMPLFSAPASLHVLVSPDGSYPRVGNTPVYLTSSSIPSYVRLHLLSQLLQALKDPEFMSDGEGFCMAAMRHLEDAWASVEAEGPPDVSEVLKHILPTRKISTVEPLDMDDDKNDYSPTKKQKSGTRRFDPRTDGEVREQFESICRNPKYVELLVNRKDLPSFSTKQQFLDLLEMNRVVVVVGETGCGKTTQLPQFILDSLILSNQGARASVLIAQPRRLSAIGVAARVSAERLDDGSVGYAIRGESKQNVKTKLLFCTTGVVLRRLSMKDNLEDVTHVVVDEVHERSLDGDFLMLELRNLLKRNAKIKVVLMSATINHEMFMRYFNGAPLLNIPGSVHPVTDKYLEDVIPAIRYDPSGASNKQGKGDAEKVEMLISQGVDERSASAIIRISRSERIDYQLIAVLVRHIMDCEQEKGGVLIFLPGVQEIRQCIDALKSVTSSAEADILPLHASLSNQEQMRVFAKTKRWKLIASTNVAETSITIDDVIYVLDSGKVKETQYDHEMNLSKLVETWVTQAAARQRRGRAGRTRPGICYKLYTRAQEEKMSRFPVPEILRVPLENISLSVKAMRENEDVKLYLGRAIDPPPLKAMEMAWSTLEELGAINDDGKITALGRHMSLLPIDLRLAKMLVLGTVFRCLEPMLKSRTRLVENRSL
;
A
#
# COMPACT_ATOMS: atom_id res chain seq x y z
N MET A 1 26.91 34.58 39.24
CA MET A 1 28.23 34.45 39.90
C MET A 1 28.03 34.43 41.41
N PRO A 2 28.85 33.72 42.21
CA PRO A 2 29.49 32.42 41.94
C PRO A 2 29.15 31.41 43.11
N PRO A 3 29.98 30.45 43.61
CA PRO A 3 29.52 29.09 44.05
C PRO A 3 29.78 28.87 45.58
N PRO A 4 30.10 27.69 46.22
CA PRO A 4 30.28 26.30 45.73
C PRO A 4 29.92 25.09 46.68
N ARG A 5 30.13 23.86 46.16
CA ARG A 5 30.64 22.60 46.82
C ARG A 5 29.79 21.72 47.78
N LYS A 6 29.57 20.48 47.31
CA LYS A 6 29.81 19.14 47.92
C LYS A 6 29.48 18.85 49.41
N GLY A 7 28.70 17.78 49.64
CA GLY A 7 28.68 16.98 50.87
C GLY A 7 28.34 15.51 50.60
N ILE A 8 29.13 14.56 51.13
CA ILE A 8 28.98 13.10 50.96
C ILE A 8 28.60 12.49 52.32
N VAL A 9 27.68 11.53 52.36
CA VAL A 9 27.61 10.51 53.44
C VAL A 9 27.30 9.14 52.85
N LYS A 10 28.05 8.11 53.30
CA LYS A 10 27.84 6.68 53.01
C LYS A 10 27.10 6.00 54.18
N SER A 11 26.34 4.94 53.89
CA SER A 11 26.24 3.67 54.66
C SER A 11 24.94 2.94 54.26
N GLY A 12 24.83 1.61 54.32
CA GLY A 12 25.83 0.56 54.59
C GLY A 12 25.15 -0.79 54.88
N ASN A 13 25.93 -1.89 54.82
CA ASN A 13 25.64 -3.23 55.36
C ASN A 13 24.45 -4.04 54.77
N ALA A 14 24.40 -5.38 54.87
CA ALA A 14 25.43 -6.43 55.01
C ALA A 14 24.76 -7.83 54.85
N GLY A 15 25.56 -8.89 54.64
CA GLY A 15 25.09 -10.29 54.61
C GLY A 15 25.73 -11.07 53.44
N ASN A 16 26.91 -11.68 53.56
CA ASN A 16 27.23 -12.97 54.21
C ASN A 16 26.27 -14.13 53.82
N SER A 17 26.72 -15.35 53.54
CA SER A 17 28.09 -15.92 53.46
C SER A 17 28.04 -17.26 52.68
N GLY A 18 29.13 -17.70 52.04
CA GLY A 18 29.96 -18.76 52.63
C GLY A 18 30.98 -19.33 51.62
N LYS A 19 32.24 -19.46 52.05
CA LYS A 19 33.38 -20.02 51.29
C LYS A 19 33.75 -21.41 51.81
N SER A 20 34.41 -22.23 50.97
CA SER A 20 35.65 -22.98 51.32
C SER A 20 36.13 -23.83 50.13
N SER A 21 37.41 -24.09 49.84
CA SER A 21 38.72 -23.48 50.23
C SER A 21 39.87 -24.30 49.60
N LYS A 22 41.09 -23.73 49.57
CA LYS A 22 42.45 -24.31 49.29
C LYS A 22 43.01 -24.13 47.86
N SER A 23 44.31 -23.85 47.65
CA SER A 23 45.35 -23.24 48.53
C SER A 23 46.61 -22.88 47.71
N GLU A 24 47.08 -21.64 47.86
CA GLU A 24 48.48 -21.17 48.09
C GLU A 24 49.68 -21.69 47.29
N GLU A 25 50.48 -20.74 46.75
CA GLU A 25 51.92 -20.60 47.07
C GLU A 25 52.46 -19.18 46.72
N VAL A 26 53.72 -18.86 47.08
CA VAL A 26 54.19 -17.49 47.43
C VAL A 26 55.40 -16.98 46.60
N SER A 27 55.45 -15.66 46.33
CA SER A 27 56.55 -14.92 45.65
C SER A 27 57.65 -14.42 46.60
N PRO A 28 58.90 -14.11 46.14
CA PRO A 28 59.22 -12.69 45.87
C PRO A 28 60.37 -12.36 44.87
N SER A 29 60.34 -11.14 44.31
CA SER A 29 61.47 -10.31 43.78
C SER A 29 62.38 -10.88 42.64
N THR A 30 62.81 -10.14 41.62
CA THR A 30 62.77 -8.68 41.31
C THR A 30 62.93 -8.47 39.80
N THR A 31 62.17 -7.53 39.21
CA THR A 31 62.44 -6.64 38.04
C THR A 31 61.15 -6.38 37.22
N ASN A 32 60.87 -5.09 36.99
CA ASN A 32 59.88 -4.44 36.10
C ASN A 32 59.25 -5.38 35.03
N ASP A 33 57.93 -5.59 34.90
CA ASP A 33 56.79 -4.65 34.86
C ASP A 33 55.44 -5.33 35.22
N ALA A 34 54.34 -4.56 35.35
CA ALA A 34 53.07 -5.04 35.95
C ALA A 34 51.76 -4.65 35.23
N ALA A 35 50.76 -5.56 35.23
CA ALA A 35 49.30 -5.28 35.12
C ALA A 35 48.45 -6.52 35.51
N GLY A 36 47.22 -6.35 36.04
CA GLY A 36 46.40 -7.44 36.63
C GLY A 36 44.98 -7.64 36.06
N GLN A 37 44.32 -8.74 36.43
CA GLN A 37 42.99 -9.16 35.92
C GLN A 37 41.79 -8.68 36.75
N ASN A 38 40.74 -8.21 36.09
CA ASN A 38 39.49 -7.68 36.68
C ASN A 38 38.31 -8.68 36.57
N PRO A 39 37.28 -8.60 37.45
CA PRO A 39 36.07 -9.40 37.33
C PRO A 39 35.27 -9.07 36.05
N LEU A 40 34.76 -10.10 35.37
CA LEU A 40 34.23 -10.00 34.00
C LEU A 40 33.09 -8.97 33.82
N PHE A 41 32.23 -8.78 34.83
CA PHE A 41 31.13 -7.81 34.78
C PHE A 41 31.08 -6.91 36.03
N PRO A 42 30.72 -5.63 35.88
CA PRO A 42 30.62 -4.71 37.01
C PRO A 42 29.59 -5.16 38.07
N PRO A 43 29.85 -4.89 39.37
CA PRO A 43 28.89 -5.18 40.45
C PRO A 43 27.54 -4.48 40.22
N GLY A 44 26.44 -5.21 40.39
CA GLY A 44 25.07 -4.69 40.24
C GLY A 44 24.38 -5.03 38.91
N SER A 45 25.06 -5.67 37.96
CA SER A 45 24.46 -6.14 36.71
C SER A 45 23.79 -7.52 36.85
N LYS A 46 22.68 -7.77 36.12
CA LYS A 46 21.98 -9.07 36.12
C LYS A 46 22.58 -10.01 35.08
N TYR A 47 23.03 -11.20 35.50
CA TYR A 47 23.77 -12.12 34.64
C TYR A 47 22.88 -12.84 33.60
N PRO A 48 23.35 -13.04 32.35
CA PRO A 48 22.54 -13.60 31.26
C PRO A 48 22.03 -15.04 31.51
N ALA A 49 22.84 -15.88 32.16
CA ALA A 49 22.47 -17.27 32.45
C ALA A 49 21.34 -17.38 33.48
N SER A 50 21.32 -16.46 34.45
CA SER A 50 20.23 -16.34 35.42
C SER A 50 18.96 -15.81 34.75
N LEU A 51 19.10 -14.84 33.84
CA LEU A 51 17.97 -14.30 33.06
C LEU A 51 17.37 -15.35 32.10
N LEU A 52 18.19 -16.20 31.45
CA LEU A 52 17.69 -17.31 30.64
C LEU A 52 16.91 -18.31 31.50
N HIS A 53 17.43 -18.68 32.66
CA HIS A 53 16.74 -19.60 33.57
C HIS A 53 15.39 -19.03 34.07
N GLU A 54 15.37 -17.75 34.47
CA GLU A 54 14.14 -17.05 34.88
C GLU A 54 13.09 -17.02 33.76
N ARG A 55 13.54 -16.83 32.50
CA ARG A 55 12.65 -16.76 31.34
C ARG A 55 12.09 -18.12 30.93
N CYS A 56 12.91 -19.17 30.92
CA CYS A 56 12.44 -20.54 30.69
C CYS A 56 11.44 -20.98 31.76
N GLN A 57 11.69 -20.66 33.04
CA GLN A 57 10.76 -20.96 34.13
C GLN A 57 9.42 -20.23 33.98
N LYS A 58 9.44 -18.94 33.60
CA LYS A 58 8.21 -18.15 33.31
C LYS A 58 7.42 -18.69 32.11
N ASN A 59 8.09 -19.30 31.12
CA ASN A 59 7.45 -19.97 30.00
C ASN A 59 6.99 -21.42 30.31
N GLY A 60 7.23 -21.92 31.53
CA GLY A 60 6.87 -23.27 31.94
C GLY A 60 7.74 -24.38 31.31
N TRP A 61 8.98 -24.06 30.96
CA TRP A 61 9.96 -24.99 30.39
C TRP A 61 10.93 -25.51 31.48
N ASP A 62 11.63 -26.61 31.17
CA ASP A 62 12.67 -27.14 32.04
C ASP A 62 13.85 -26.16 32.18
N LYS A 63 14.74 -26.43 33.17
CA LYS A 63 15.97 -25.66 33.33
C LYS A 63 16.85 -25.78 32.07
N PRO A 64 17.24 -24.66 31.43
CA PRO A 64 18.04 -24.64 30.22
C PRO A 64 19.47 -25.12 30.51
N VAL A 65 20.03 -25.91 29.59
CA VAL A 65 21.40 -26.43 29.67
C VAL A 65 22.27 -25.71 28.64
N VAL A 66 23.41 -25.17 29.07
CA VAL A 66 24.40 -24.52 28.20
C VAL A 66 25.72 -25.27 28.35
N ASP A 67 26.04 -26.12 27.39
CA ASP A 67 27.23 -26.97 27.37
C ASP A 67 28.36 -26.27 26.61
N THR A 68 29.51 -26.09 27.26
CA THR A 68 30.67 -25.41 26.67
C THR A 68 31.70 -26.42 26.17
N ARG A 69 32.10 -26.31 24.91
CA ARG A 69 32.98 -27.26 24.21
C ARG A 69 34.29 -26.59 23.80
N LYS A 70 35.42 -27.13 24.27
CA LYS A 70 36.75 -26.65 23.89
C LYS A 70 37.00 -26.91 22.40
N GLN A 71 37.43 -25.88 21.70
CA GLN A 71 37.80 -25.85 20.29
C GLN A 71 39.28 -25.44 20.17
N PRO A 72 39.93 -25.59 19.01
CA PRO A 72 41.33 -25.20 18.83
C PRO A 72 41.62 -23.75 19.23
N ASN A 73 40.66 -22.84 18.98
CA ASN A 73 40.82 -21.40 19.16
C ASN A 73 39.99 -20.83 20.35
N GLY A 74 39.56 -21.67 21.31
CA GLY A 74 38.84 -21.22 22.51
C GLY A 74 37.72 -22.17 22.98
N TRP A 75 36.62 -21.64 23.50
CA TRP A 75 35.47 -22.40 23.99
C TRP A 75 34.18 -22.02 23.29
N SER A 76 33.62 -22.95 22.51
CA SER A 76 32.28 -22.82 21.92
C SER A 76 31.18 -23.23 22.90
N PHE A 77 29.91 -23.02 22.54
CA PHE A 77 28.77 -23.44 23.35
C PHE A 77 27.62 -24.03 22.53
N VAL A 78 26.82 -24.87 23.19
CA VAL A 78 25.59 -25.47 22.68
C VAL A 78 24.51 -25.29 23.73
N VAL A 79 23.32 -24.84 23.35
CA VAL A 79 22.20 -24.66 24.29
C VAL A 79 21.10 -25.65 23.99
N THR A 80 20.58 -26.31 25.01
CA THR A 80 19.44 -27.21 24.87
C THR A 80 18.28 -26.74 25.75
N LEU A 81 17.13 -26.53 25.12
CA LEU A 81 15.86 -26.21 25.76
C LEU A 81 14.95 -27.44 25.71
N SER A 82 14.22 -27.72 26.79
CA SER A 82 13.24 -28.81 26.82
C SER A 82 11.95 -28.43 27.53
N ARG A 83 10.85 -29.04 27.09
CA ARG A 83 9.54 -28.96 27.73
C ARG A 83 8.83 -30.31 27.67
N ILE A 84 8.00 -30.60 28.66
CA ILE A 84 7.16 -31.80 28.67
C ILE A 84 5.80 -31.42 28.10
N ASN A 85 5.38 -32.09 27.00
CA ASN A 85 4.10 -31.83 26.38
C ASN A 85 2.98 -32.45 27.23
N LYS A 86 2.18 -31.60 27.89
CA LYS A 86 1.13 -32.02 28.84
C LYS A 86 0.02 -32.90 28.25
N LYS A 87 -0.10 -33.02 26.93
CA LYS A 87 -1.11 -33.87 26.26
C LYS A 87 -0.60 -35.25 25.88
N THR A 88 0.68 -35.39 25.57
CA THR A 88 1.29 -36.66 25.12
C THR A 88 2.26 -37.26 26.15
N SER A 89 2.58 -36.51 27.22
CA SER A 89 3.61 -36.82 28.23
C SER A 89 5.01 -37.04 27.67
N GLN A 90 5.24 -36.73 26.38
CA GLN A 90 6.54 -36.85 25.73
C GLN A 90 7.34 -35.56 25.91
N LYS A 91 8.66 -35.71 26.02
CA LYS A 91 9.60 -34.61 26.23
C LYS A 91 10.09 -34.05 24.89
N GLU A 92 9.65 -32.84 24.57
CA GLU A 92 10.10 -32.12 23.38
C GLU A 92 11.42 -31.39 23.69
N THR A 93 12.41 -31.51 22.81
CA THR A 93 13.73 -30.89 22.97
C THR A 93 14.12 -30.11 21.71
N VAL A 94 14.64 -28.89 21.91
CA VAL A 94 15.22 -28.06 20.85
C VAL A 94 16.65 -27.72 21.24
N ARG A 95 17.60 -28.19 20.43
CA ARG A 95 19.01 -27.84 20.52
C ARG A 95 19.28 -26.64 19.62
N MET A 96 19.92 -25.63 20.19
CA MET A 96 20.29 -24.37 19.56
C MET A 96 21.81 -24.23 19.61
N GLU A 97 22.42 -24.19 18.44
CA GLU A 97 23.87 -24.06 18.28
C GLU A 97 24.11 -23.08 17.13
N PRO A 98 24.84 -21.96 17.36
CA PRO A 98 25.22 -21.06 16.28
C PRO A 98 26.00 -21.83 15.22
N HIS A 99 25.76 -21.51 13.94
CA HIS A 99 26.47 -22.06 12.80
C HIS A 99 27.03 -20.89 11.98
N PRO A 100 28.37 -20.71 11.92
CA PRO A 100 29.40 -21.50 12.59
C PRO A 100 29.39 -21.36 14.14
N PRO A 101 29.99 -22.30 14.90
CA PRO A 101 29.99 -22.25 16.36
C PRO A 101 30.70 -21.01 16.90
N TYR A 102 30.02 -20.24 17.75
CA TYR A 102 30.59 -19.04 18.36
C TYR A 102 31.57 -19.42 19.48
N VAL A 103 32.83 -18.97 19.36
CA VAL A 103 33.93 -19.34 20.26
C VAL A 103 34.30 -18.16 21.16
N CYS A 104 34.22 -18.36 22.47
CA CYS A 104 34.64 -17.39 23.48
C CYS A 104 36.05 -17.72 24.03
N PRO A 105 36.81 -16.73 24.55
CA PRO A 105 38.14 -16.96 25.11
C PRO A 105 38.13 -17.95 26.28
N SER A 106 37.17 -17.81 27.20
CA SER A 106 37.01 -18.69 28.36
C SER A 106 35.71 -19.51 28.33
N ALA A 107 35.72 -20.66 29.01
CA ALA A 107 34.51 -21.48 29.21
C ALA A 107 33.42 -20.73 30.00
N LEU A 108 33.80 -19.81 30.90
CA LEU A 108 32.83 -19.05 31.68
C LEU A 108 32.09 -18.03 30.83
N GLU A 109 32.80 -17.33 29.93
CA GLU A 109 32.19 -16.48 28.90
C GLU A 109 31.32 -17.31 27.96
N ALA A 110 31.83 -18.44 27.44
CA ALA A 110 31.05 -19.32 26.55
C ALA A 110 29.68 -19.69 27.15
N ARG A 111 29.62 -19.96 28.47
CA ARG A 111 28.35 -20.26 29.15
C ARG A 111 27.39 -19.07 29.24
N HIS A 112 27.91 -17.85 29.41
CA HIS A 112 27.10 -16.63 29.52
C HIS A 112 26.69 -16.06 28.16
N TRP A 113 27.54 -16.16 27.14
CA TRP A 113 27.21 -15.84 25.75
C TRP A 113 26.23 -16.87 25.20
N GLY A 114 26.42 -18.17 25.47
CA GLY A 114 25.43 -19.19 25.13
C GLY A 114 24.05 -18.96 25.74
N ALA A 115 23.98 -18.54 27.01
CA ALA A 115 22.70 -18.17 27.59
C ALA A 115 22.03 -16.97 26.89
N THR A 116 22.84 -16.01 26.43
CA THR A 116 22.39 -14.85 25.65
C THR A 116 21.91 -15.26 24.26
N TYR A 117 22.59 -16.21 23.61
CA TYR A 117 22.20 -16.82 22.33
C TYR A 117 20.76 -17.35 22.38
N ALA A 118 20.49 -18.25 23.33
CA ALA A 118 19.17 -18.86 23.43
C ALA A 118 18.08 -17.85 23.82
N LEU A 119 18.35 -16.91 24.74
CA LEU A 119 17.38 -15.86 25.06
C LEU A 119 17.01 -15.05 23.80
N TYR A 120 17.98 -14.65 22.99
CA TYR A 120 17.71 -13.83 21.80
C TYR A 120 16.77 -14.56 20.84
N ARG A 121 17.03 -15.84 20.57
CA ARG A 121 16.30 -16.66 19.59
C ARG A 121 14.78 -16.73 19.81
N PHE A 122 14.27 -16.57 21.04
CA PHE A 122 12.83 -16.57 21.33
C PHE A 122 12.30 -15.35 22.11
N CYS A 123 13.16 -14.42 22.55
CA CYS A 123 12.76 -13.16 23.22
C CYS A 123 13.20 -11.89 22.46
N ASN A 124 13.57 -12.01 21.18
CA ASN A 124 13.95 -10.90 20.28
C ASN A 124 12.99 -9.68 20.27
N GLY A 125 11.69 -9.88 20.49
CA GLY A 125 10.69 -8.81 20.59
C GLY A 125 10.74 -7.96 21.88
N ILE A 126 11.69 -8.21 22.79
CA ILE A 126 11.83 -7.49 24.06
C ILE A 126 13.24 -6.88 24.16
N GLN A 127 13.36 -5.60 24.51
CA GLN A 127 14.63 -4.87 24.64
C GLN A 127 15.43 -5.24 25.91
N LEU A 128 15.80 -6.52 26.04
CA LEU A 128 16.63 -7.05 27.14
C LEU A 128 18.08 -6.56 27.11
N SER A 129 18.58 -6.05 25.98
CA SER A 129 19.92 -5.45 25.86
C SER A 129 20.16 -4.25 26.79
N ARG A 130 19.11 -3.58 27.27
CA ARG A 130 19.22 -2.51 28.30
C ARG A 130 19.43 -3.02 29.73
N VAL A 131 19.30 -4.32 29.97
CA VAL A 131 19.34 -4.97 31.31
C VAL A 131 20.56 -5.90 31.45
N LEU A 132 21.09 -6.39 30.34
CA LEU A 132 22.30 -7.23 30.28
C LEU A 132 23.57 -6.38 30.51
N PRO A 133 24.64 -6.95 31.10
CA PRO A 133 25.93 -6.28 31.18
C PRO A 133 26.58 -6.11 29.80
N ARG A 134 27.48 -5.11 29.67
CA ARG A 134 28.39 -4.98 28.51
C ARG A 134 29.17 -6.27 28.30
N GLY A 135 29.39 -6.65 27.04
CA GLY A 135 29.71 -8.01 26.61
C GLY A 135 28.44 -8.75 26.13
N PRO A 136 27.65 -9.37 27.03
CA PRO A 136 26.39 -10.01 26.66
C PRO A 136 25.32 -9.09 26.06
N ALA A 137 25.26 -7.81 26.43
CA ALA A 137 24.39 -6.83 25.78
C ALA A 137 24.82 -6.58 24.32
N ASP A 138 26.13 -6.57 24.08
CA ASP A 138 26.70 -6.37 22.75
C ASP A 138 26.51 -7.63 21.89
N TYR A 139 26.63 -8.83 22.50
CA TYR A 139 26.27 -10.09 21.85
C TYR A 139 24.76 -10.24 21.58
N TRP A 140 23.89 -9.69 22.44
CA TRP A 140 22.45 -9.59 22.14
C TRP A 140 22.19 -8.75 20.89
N ASN A 141 22.91 -7.63 20.76
CA ASN A 141 22.79 -6.75 19.59
C ASN A 141 23.36 -7.42 18.33
N LEU A 142 24.47 -8.16 18.43
CA LEU A 142 25.01 -9.02 17.35
C LEU A 142 23.97 -10.03 16.85
N LEU A 143 23.23 -10.66 17.77
CA LEU A 143 22.18 -11.62 17.41
C LEU A 143 20.93 -10.94 16.81
N ALA A 144 20.72 -9.66 17.14
CA ALA A 144 19.69 -8.85 16.51
C ALA A 144 20.02 -8.46 15.07
N THR A 145 21.29 -8.16 14.81
CA THR A 145 21.78 -7.90 13.46
C THR A 145 21.80 -9.19 12.62
N GLU A 146 22.19 -10.34 13.19
CA GLU A 146 22.03 -11.66 12.56
C GLU A 146 20.56 -11.97 12.20
N HIS A 147 19.60 -11.72 13.10
CA HIS A 147 18.17 -11.98 12.83
C HIS A 147 17.61 -11.05 11.74
N LYS A 148 18.01 -9.76 11.72
CA LYS A 148 17.57 -8.79 10.70
C LYS A 148 18.03 -9.20 9.28
N ASN A 149 19.06 -10.04 9.19
CA ASN A 149 19.66 -10.56 7.97
C ASN A 149 19.15 -11.94 7.54
N ALA A 150 18.39 -12.64 8.39
CA ALA A 150 17.98 -14.00 8.10
C ALA A 150 17.09 -14.05 6.84
N PRO A 151 17.47 -14.80 5.79
CA PRO A 151 16.68 -14.91 4.57
C PRO A 151 15.32 -15.55 4.87
N GLU A 152 14.31 -15.31 4.03
CA GLU A 152 12.91 -15.67 4.33
C GLU A 152 12.70 -17.13 4.76
N HIS A 153 13.42 -18.07 4.13
CA HIS A 153 13.37 -19.50 4.43
C HIS A 153 14.04 -19.90 5.76
N GLN A 154 14.71 -18.97 6.46
CA GLN A 154 15.33 -19.15 7.78
C GLN A 154 14.63 -18.36 8.89
N LYS A 155 13.67 -17.46 8.57
CA LYS A 155 12.92 -16.66 9.56
C LYS A 155 12.21 -17.51 10.62
N TRP A 156 11.86 -18.77 10.32
CA TRP A 156 11.31 -19.73 11.28
C TRP A 156 12.21 -19.94 12.51
N MET A 157 13.54 -19.81 12.35
CA MET A 157 14.54 -20.03 13.42
C MET A 157 14.41 -19.07 14.60
N TYR A 158 13.70 -17.96 14.42
CA TYR A 158 13.54 -16.86 15.39
C TYR A 158 12.09 -16.66 15.82
N ASN A 159 11.22 -17.64 15.55
CA ASN A 159 9.84 -17.65 16.01
C ASN A 159 9.80 -17.71 17.56
N THR A 160 8.85 -16.98 18.14
CA THR A 160 8.63 -16.88 19.59
C THR A 160 8.36 -18.23 20.29
N ASP A 161 7.83 -19.24 19.59
CA ASP A 161 7.88 -20.65 20.04
C ASP A 161 8.84 -21.47 19.16
N PRO A 162 10.07 -21.76 19.64
CA PRO A 162 11.06 -22.51 18.88
C PRO A 162 10.72 -24.00 18.69
N PHE A 163 9.78 -24.55 19.46
CA PHE A 163 9.34 -25.94 19.31
C PHE A 163 8.36 -26.09 18.15
N ALA A 164 7.45 -25.13 17.97
CA ALA A 164 6.49 -25.13 16.87
C ALA A 164 7.18 -24.98 15.51
N ALA A 165 8.15 -24.05 15.42
CA ALA A 165 8.86 -23.76 14.19
C ALA A 165 9.72 -24.92 13.68
N LYS A 166 10.22 -25.80 14.57
CA LYS A 166 10.95 -27.01 14.18
C LYS A 166 10.06 -27.99 13.40
N LYS A 167 8.83 -28.23 13.88
CA LYS A 167 7.89 -29.19 13.30
C LYS A 167 7.48 -28.82 11.86
N GLU A 168 7.24 -27.54 11.62
CA GLU A 168 6.83 -26.99 10.32
C GLU A 168 7.90 -27.17 9.22
N VAL A 169 9.18 -27.31 9.60
CA VAL A 169 10.28 -27.55 8.66
C VAL A 169 10.42 -29.02 8.30
N GLU A 170 10.26 -29.92 9.27
CA GLU A 170 10.31 -31.38 9.05
C GLU A 170 9.19 -31.82 8.08
N GLU A 171 7.98 -31.25 8.20
CA GLU A 171 6.84 -31.52 7.29
C GLU A 171 7.06 -31.00 5.85
N ARG A 172 7.86 -29.95 5.65
CA ARG A 172 8.19 -29.44 4.30
C ARG A 172 9.23 -30.29 3.58
N GLN A 173 10.18 -30.86 4.31
CA GLN A 173 11.29 -31.63 3.72
C GLN A 173 10.85 -32.99 3.19
N THR A 174 9.92 -33.67 3.88
CA THR A 174 9.35 -34.96 3.45
C THR A 174 8.62 -34.85 2.11
N CYS A 175 7.71 -33.88 1.97
CA CYS A 175 6.92 -33.66 0.74
C CYS A 175 7.77 -33.25 -0.49
N ALA A 176 8.96 -32.68 -0.27
CA ALA A 176 9.90 -32.36 -1.35
C ALA A 176 10.69 -33.58 -1.85
N ALA A 177 10.97 -34.55 -0.97
CA ALA A 177 11.69 -35.77 -1.32
C ALA A 177 10.85 -36.69 -2.22
N GLU A 178 9.56 -36.86 -1.90
CA GLU A 178 8.61 -37.70 -2.67
C GLU A 178 8.50 -37.25 -4.14
N LYS A 179 8.52 -35.93 -4.40
CA LYS A 179 8.43 -35.39 -5.76
C LYS A 179 9.68 -35.63 -6.62
N ARG A 180 10.85 -35.83 -6.01
CA ARG A 180 12.11 -36.05 -6.75
C ARG A 180 12.26 -37.48 -7.25
N ALA A 181 11.58 -38.45 -6.63
CA ALA A 181 11.69 -39.86 -7.01
C ALA A 181 10.96 -40.22 -8.32
N ASN A 182 9.93 -39.45 -8.73
CA ASN A 182 9.04 -39.82 -9.84
C ASN A 182 9.48 -39.35 -11.24
N VAL A 183 10.65 -38.73 -11.40
CA VAL A 183 11.01 -37.98 -12.63
C VAL A 183 12.13 -38.63 -13.47
N SER A 184 12.76 -39.70 -13.00
CA SER A 184 14.00 -40.24 -13.63
C SER A 184 13.81 -41.44 -14.59
N SER A 185 12.61 -41.67 -15.15
CA SER A 185 12.27 -42.96 -15.78
C SER A 185 11.93 -42.96 -17.28
N THR A 186 11.99 -41.83 -18.00
CA THR A 186 11.61 -41.83 -19.43
C THR A 186 12.39 -40.80 -20.27
N ALA A 187 13.29 -41.27 -21.14
CA ALA A 187 13.95 -40.46 -22.18
C ALA A 187 14.41 -41.33 -23.36
N GLY A 188 14.15 -40.91 -24.60
CA GLY A 188 14.62 -41.63 -25.79
C GLY A 188 14.26 -41.00 -27.14
N ASN A 189 15.29 -40.54 -27.86
CA ASN A 189 15.44 -40.40 -29.33
C ASN A 189 14.38 -39.69 -30.19
N THR A 190 14.74 -38.60 -30.90
CA THR A 190 15.20 -38.62 -32.32
C THR A 190 15.62 -37.23 -32.84
N SER A 191 16.26 -37.19 -34.03
CA SER A 191 17.01 -36.06 -34.61
C SER A 191 16.22 -35.28 -35.71
N PRO A 192 16.72 -34.15 -36.27
CA PRO A 192 15.89 -33.10 -36.89
C PRO A 192 15.87 -33.07 -38.42
N ASP A 193 14.94 -32.28 -39.00
CA ASP A 193 15.29 -31.39 -40.14
C ASP A 193 14.35 -30.16 -40.32
N SER A 194 14.81 -29.22 -41.15
CA SER A 194 14.46 -27.79 -41.32
C SER A 194 13.00 -27.33 -41.58
N SER A 195 12.66 -26.14 -41.05
CA SER A 195 12.40 -24.93 -41.86
C SER A 195 12.40 -23.66 -40.97
N SER A 196 12.90 -22.54 -41.49
CA SER A 196 13.16 -21.31 -40.72
C SER A 196 12.25 -20.15 -41.10
N THR A 197 11.48 -19.62 -40.14
CA THR A 197 10.97 -18.23 -40.17
C THR A 197 10.55 -17.76 -38.76
N LEU A 198 11.15 -16.67 -38.31
CA LEU A 198 10.75 -15.80 -37.18
C LEU A 198 10.52 -16.46 -35.79
N SER A 199 11.63 -16.70 -35.09
CA SER A 199 11.69 -17.02 -33.65
C SER A 199 11.19 -15.88 -32.72
N GLU A 200 11.00 -14.67 -33.25
CA GLU A 200 10.87 -13.43 -32.46
C GLU A 200 9.51 -13.27 -31.74
N PHE A 201 8.45 -13.92 -32.22
CA PHE A 201 7.13 -13.93 -31.55
C PHE A 201 6.90 -15.14 -30.63
N SER A 202 7.79 -16.13 -30.64
CA SER A 202 7.66 -17.35 -29.82
C SER A 202 7.88 -17.13 -28.32
N GLN A 203 8.55 -16.03 -27.94
CA GLN A 203 8.87 -15.67 -26.56
C GLN A 203 8.01 -14.52 -25.99
N ALA A 204 7.03 -14.03 -26.74
CA ALA A 204 6.10 -13.01 -26.24
C ALA A 204 5.23 -13.61 -25.12
N PRO A 205 5.08 -12.94 -23.96
CA PRO A 205 4.36 -13.51 -22.82
C PRO A 205 2.87 -13.66 -23.11
N GLU A 206 2.33 -14.90 -23.07
CA GLU A 206 0.89 -15.12 -23.27
C GLU A 206 0.09 -14.51 -22.10
N VAL A 207 -0.64 -13.44 -22.39
CA VAL A 207 -1.51 -12.79 -21.42
C VAL A 207 -2.80 -13.60 -21.25
N ARG A 208 -2.84 -14.48 -20.24
CA ARG A 208 -4.07 -15.18 -19.87
C ARG A 208 -5.13 -14.18 -19.39
N MET A 209 -6.12 -13.96 -20.26
CA MET A 209 -7.28 -13.13 -20.02
C MET A 209 -8.57 -13.92 -20.31
N ALA A 210 -9.68 -13.51 -19.70
CA ALA A 210 -10.98 -14.14 -19.95
C ALA A 210 -11.32 -14.08 -21.45
N THR A 211 -11.98 -15.11 -21.99
CA THR A 211 -12.14 -15.33 -23.44
C THR A 211 -12.69 -14.10 -24.18
N GLY A 212 -13.69 -13.42 -23.61
CA GLY A 212 -14.25 -12.19 -24.20
C GLY A 212 -13.32 -10.97 -24.18
N LEU A 213 -12.31 -10.92 -23.31
CA LEU A 213 -11.26 -9.88 -23.37
C LEU A 213 -10.24 -10.23 -24.45
N ARG A 214 -9.91 -11.52 -24.64
CA ARG A 214 -9.04 -12.00 -25.73
C ARG A 214 -9.67 -11.67 -27.09
N GLU A 215 -10.94 -12.02 -27.28
CA GLU A 215 -11.72 -11.69 -28.47
C GLU A 215 -11.80 -10.17 -28.73
N PHE A 216 -12.00 -9.35 -27.69
CA PHE A 216 -12.05 -7.89 -27.83
C PHE A 216 -10.70 -7.29 -28.22
N VAL A 217 -9.60 -7.75 -27.60
CA VAL A 217 -8.24 -7.31 -27.94
C VAL A 217 -7.86 -7.74 -29.35
N GLU A 218 -8.18 -8.98 -29.74
CA GLU A 218 -7.93 -9.47 -31.10
C GLU A 218 -8.76 -8.75 -32.17
N ASP A 219 -10.04 -8.44 -31.93
CA ASP A 219 -10.87 -7.67 -32.88
C ASP A 219 -10.42 -6.21 -32.98
N ALA A 220 -9.93 -5.62 -31.87
CA ALA A 220 -9.32 -4.29 -31.87
C ALA A 220 -7.99 -4.26 -32.63
N ILE A 221 -7.12 -5.26 -32.43
CA ILE A 221 -5.85 -5.40 -33.18
C ILE A 221 -6.13 -5.64 -34.67
N LYS A 222 -7.04 -6.56 -35.02
CA LYS A 222 -7.43 -6.83 -36.42
C LYS A 222 -8.01 -5.58 -37.10
N LYS A 223 -8.81 -4.78 -36.40
CA LYS A 223 -9.25 -3.46 -36.90
C LYS A 223 -8.10 -2.48 -37.08
N GLY A 224 -7.21 -2.35 -36.10
CA GLY A 224 -6.03 -1.48 -36.19
C GLY A 224 -5.13 -1.84 -37.38
N MET A 225 -4.82 -3.12 -37.56
CA MET A 225 -4.04 -3.61 -38.70
C MET A 225 -4.78 -3.41 -40.04
N SER A 226 -6.11 -3.56 -40.07
CA SER A 226 -6.89 -3.25 -41.29
C SER A 226 -7.01 -1.76 -41.62
N MET A 227 -6.74 -0.87 -40.65
CA MET A 227 -6.74 0.58 -40.84
C MET A 227 -5.40 1.13 -41.38
N TYR A 228 -4.32 0.34 -41.29
CA TYR A 228 -2.96 0.75 -41.71
C TYR A 228 -2.24 -0.42 -42.41
N PRO A 229 -2.53 -0.69 -43.71
CA PRO A 229 -2.03 -1.90 -44.38
C PRO A 229 -0.59 -1.84 -44.92
N GLU A 230 0.16 -0.76 -44.70
CA GLU A 230 1.44 -0.50 -45.38
C GLU A 230 2.60 -0.23 -44.42
N THR A 231 3.31 -1.30 -44.04
CA THR A 231 4.78 -1.29 -43.79
C THR A 231 5.33 -2.70 -44.04
N VAL A 232 5.51 -3.06 -45.31
CA VAL A 232 6.41 -4.16 -45.71
C VAL A 232 7.37 -3.54 -46.73
N ASP A 233 8.66 -3.82 -46.56
CA ASP A 233 9.79 -3.34 -47.37
C ASP A 233 9.91 -1.81 -47.54
N GLN A 234 10.49 -1.16 -46.52
CA GLN A 234 11.29 0.04 -46.72
C GLN A 234 12.75 -0.25 -46.35
N ALA A 235 13.67 0.12 -47.23
CA ALA A 235 15.10 -0.15 -47.07
C ALA A 235 15.66 0.53 -45.82
N ALA A 236 16.63 -0.13 -45.16
CA ALA A 236 17.25 0.39 -43.95
C ALA A 236 17.99 1.71 -44.23
N LEU A 237 17.36 2.84 -43.87
CA LEU A 237 17.99 4.14 -43.78
C LEU A 237 19.11 4.07 -42.73
N ILE A 238 20.35 4.26 -43.18
CA ILE A 238 21.55 4.33 -42.35
C ILE A 238 22.24 5.68 -42.54
N LEU A 239 22.94 6.13 -41.51
CA LEU A 239 23.71 7.38 -41.52
C LEU A 239 24.88 7.29 -42.54
N PRO A 240 24.92 8.16 -43.57
CA PRO A 240 25.99 8.14 -44.58
C PRO A 240 27.37 8.48 -44.00
N GLU A 241 28.42 7.79 -44.45
CA GLU A 241 29.79 7.93 -43.93
C GLU A 241 30.32 9.38 -43.95
N ASP A 242 29.99 10.16 -44.99
CA ASP A 242 30.35 11.58 -45.10
C ASP A 242 29.71 12.46 -43.99
N SER A 243 28.53 12.06 -43.50
CA SER A 243 27.79 12.76 -42.45
C SER A 243 28.29 12.41 -41.06
N CYS A 244 28.85 11.21 -40.86
CA CYS A 244 29.35 10.72 -39.57
C CYS A 244 30.30 11.72 -38.89
N ARG A 245 31.29 12.26 -39.62
CA ARG A 245 32.24 13.24 -39.08
C ARG A 245 31.59 14.59 -38.74
N GLN A 246 30.56 15.00 -39.48
CA GLN A 246 29.86 16.27 -39.22
C GLN A 246 28.97 16.16 -37.99
N VAL A 247 28.26 15.03 -37.84
CA VAL A 247 27.45 14.70 -36.67
C VAL A 247 28.33 14.58 -35.43
N GLU A 248 29.47 13.87 -35.52
CA GLU A 248 30.43 13.73 -34.41
C GLU A 248 30.95 15.09 -33.93
N GLN A 249 31.36 15.97 -34.85
CA GLN A 249 31.75 17.35 -34.51
C GLN A 249 30.59 18.20 -33.96
N GLY A 250 29.35 17.96 -34.43
CA GLY A 250 28.14 18.62 -33.92
C GLY A 250 27.86 18.25 -32.46
N LEU A 251 27.92 16.95 -32.14
CA LEU A 251 27.73 16.43 -30.78
C LEU A 251 28.83 16.92 -29.82
N LEU A 252 30.08 16.96 -30.27
CA LEU A 252 31.20 17.55 -29.52
C LEU A 252 30.97 19.05 -29.22
N ARG A 253 30.49 19.84 -30.19
CA ARG A 253 30.11 21.26 -29.96
C ARG A 253 28.94 21.40 -29.00
N LEU A 254 27.98 20.46 -29.04
CA LEU A 254 26.87 20.36 -28.10
C LEU A 254 27.29 19.83 -26.70
N GLY A 255 28.54 19.43 -26.55
CA GLY A 255 29.21 19.15 -25.27
C GLY A 255 29.14 17.70 -24.84
N PHE A 256 28.68 16.80 -25.71
CA PHE A 256 28.78 15.36 -25.50
C PHE A 256 30.24 14.91 -25.65
N THR A 257 30.62 13.81 -25.01
CA THR A 257 32.00 13.28 -25.12
C THR A 257 32.24 12.66 -26.50
N ALA A 258 33.51 12.56 -26.91
CA ALA A 258 33.87 11.92 -28.18
C ALA A 258 33.33 10.48 -28.27
N ALA A 259 33.29 9.75 -27.16
CA ALA A 259 32.75 8.42 -27.06
C ALA A 259 31.23 8.33 -27.29
N GLN A 260 30.48 9.23 -26.63
CA GLN A 260 29.04 9.37 -26.83
C GLN A 260 28.75 9.66 -28.30
N ALA A 261 29.50 10.60 -28.89
CA ALA A 261 29.38 10.94 -30.31
C ALA A 261 29.67 9.73 -31.23
N ARG A 262 30.77 9.00 -31.01
CA ARG A 262 31.12 7.77 -31.75
C ARG A 262 30.04 6.68 -31.61
N ASN A 263 29.48 6.49 -30.43
CA ASN A 263 28.47 5.46 -30.17
C ASN A 263 27.13 5.78 -30.86
N ALA A 264 26.70 7.04 -30.85
CA ALA A 264 25.50 7.48 -31.57
C ALA A 264 25.64 7.30 -33.09
N VAL A 265 26.78 7.74 -33.64
CA VAL A 265 27.12 7.56 -35.06
C VAL A 265 27.15 6.08 -35.43
N LYS A 266 27.83 5.23 -34.65
CA LYS A 266 27.92 3.78 -34.89
C LYS A 266 26.55 3.10 -34.87
N PHE A 267 25.64 3.51 -33.98
CA PHE A 267 24.28 2.98 -33.94
C PHE A 267 23.48 3.38 -35.18
N LEU A 268 23.51 4.65 -35.57
CA LEU A 268 22.73 5.15 -36.72
C LEU A 268 23.32 4.74 -38.09
N SER A 269 24.62 4.42 -38.16
CA SER A 269 25.23 3.78 -39.35
C SER A 269 24.97 2.26 -39.42
N SER A 270 24.41 1.65 -38.38
CA SER A 270 24.07 0.22 -38.36
C SER A 270 22.60 0.02 -38.75
N PRO A 271 22.26 -0.94 -39.64
CA PRO A 271 20.88 -1.15 -40.06
C PRO A 271 20.01 -1.66 -38.91
N SER A 272 19.14 -0.80 -38.40
CA SER A 272 18.11 -1.16 -37.41
C SER A 272 16.81 -0.42 -37.71
N SER A 273 15.67 -1.03 -37.34
CA SER A 273 14.34 -0.41 -37.52
C SER A 273 14.20 0.91 -36.76
N ILE A 274 14.80 1.00 -35.57
CA ILE A 274 14.81 2.21 -34.74
C ILE A 274 15.66 3.32 -35.40
N ALA A 275 16.85 2.99 -35.91
CA ALA A 275 17.67 3.97 -36.63
C ALA A 275 16.96 4.49 -37.89
N ALA A 276 16.29 3.60 -38.65
CA ALA A 276 15.54 4.00 -39.84
C ALA A 276 14.40 4.98 -39.50
N THR A 277 13.57 4.70 -38.48
CA THR A 277 12.49 5.61 -38.06
C THR A 277 13.00 6.95 -37.51
N LEU A 278 14.14 6.95 -36.80
CA LEU A 278 14.76 8.20 -36.32
C LEU A 278 15.31 9.03 -37.48
N LEU A 279 15.99 8.41 -38.45
CA LEU A 279 16.56 9.10 -39.63
C LEU A 279 15.51 9.51 -40.67
N GLU A 280 14.33 8.90 -40.68
CA GLU A 280 13.18 9.32 -41.50
C GLU A 280 12.53 10.61 -40.96
N SER A 281 12.52 10.79 -39.64
CA SER A 281 11.73 11.85 -38.97
C SER A 281 12.56 13.02 -38.42
N LEU A 282 13.86 12.85 -38.23
CA LEU A 282 14.77 13.82 -37.60
C LEU A 282 16.05 13.99 -38.42
N SER A 283 16.72 15.13 -38.31
CA SER A 283 18.05 15.27 -38.93
C SER A 283 19.07 14.32 -38.27
N PRO A 284 20.15 13.91 -38.96
CA PRO A 284 21.20 13.06 -38.41
C PRO A 284 21.74 13.46 -37.04
N LEU A 285 21.84 14.77 -36.78
CA LEU A 285 22.28 15.31 -35.50
C LEU A 285 21.19 15.19 -34.42
N GLU A 286 19.94 15.48 -34.75
CA GLU A 286 18.79 15.34 -33.82
C GLU A 286 18.49 13.88 -33.50
N ALA A 287 18.52 12.99 -34.48
CA ALA A 287 18.43 11.54 -34.28
C ALA A 287 19.54 11.03 -33.35
N SER A 288 20.76 11.57 -33.47
CA SER A 288 21.87 11.25 -32.56
C SER A 288 21.66 11.82 -31.15
N ILE A 289 21.07 12.99 -31.01
CA ILE A 289 20.74 13.60 -29.71
C ILE A 289 19.62 12.80 -29.03
N GLU A 290 18.55 12.42 -29.73
CA GLU A 290 17.48 11.56 -29.20
C GLU A 290 18.03 10.20 -28.74
N TYR A 291 18.87 9.56 -29.57
CA TYR A 291 19.59 8.35 -29.16
C TYR A 291 20.40 8.58 -27.87
N LEU A 292 21.16 9.67 -27.79
CA LEU A 292 21.98 9.97 -26.61
C LEU A 292 21.14 10.34 -25.38
N VAL A 293 20.05 11.07 -25.51
CA VAL A 293 19.15 11.41 -24.40
C VAL A 293 18.45 10.16 -23.84
N LEU A 294 18.23 9.14 -24.68
CA LEU A 294 17.64 7.86 -24.27
C LEU A 294 18.67 6.86 -23.69
N HIS A 295 19.94 6.92 -24.10
CA HIS A 295 20.96 5.93 -23.74
C HIS A 295 22.10 6.44 -22.85
N VAL A 296 22.28 7.75 -22.70
CA VAL A 296 23.21 8.36 -21.75
C VAL A 296 22.43 8.76 -20.48
N PRO A 297 22.91 8.40 -19.27
CA PRO A 297 22.26 8.83 -18.03
C PRO A 297 22.11 10.34 -17.93
N GLU A 298 21.01 10.83 -17.33
CA GLU A 298 20.73 12.26 -17.21
C GLU A 298 21.92 13.07 -16.64
N CYS A 299 22.68 12.51 -15.69
CA CYS A 299 23.86 13.12 -15.06
C CYS A 299 25.02 13.44 -16.03
N ASP A 300 25.07 12.71 -17.14
CA ASP A 300 26.17 12.69 -18.12
C ASP A 300 25.80 13.43 -19.41
N LEU A 301 24.55 13.91 -19.49
CA LEU A 301 24.12 14.82 -20.53
C LEU A 301 24.80 16.19 -20.32
N PRO A 302 25.17 16.90 -21.40
CA PRO A 302 25.77 18.23 -21.29
C PRO A 302 24.82 19.17 -20.54
N LYS A 303 25.33 20.14 -19.78
CA LYS A 303 24.53 21.06 -18.94
C LYS A 303 23.33 21.75 -19.63
N ARG A 304 23.36 21.83 -20.97
CA ARG A 304 22.28 22.37 -21.83
C ARG A 304 21.05 21.48 -21.93
N PHE A 305 21.18 20.19 -21.63
CA PHE A 305 20.13 19.16 -21.68
C PHE A 305 19.66 18.72 -20.27
N LEU A 306 20.23 19.29 -19.21
CA LEU A 306 19.76 19.11 -17.83
C LEU A 306 18.53 20.00 -17.56
N PRO A 307 17.50 19.52 -16.83
CA PRO A 307 16.38 20.35 -16.42
C PRO A 307 16.82 21.46 -15.46
N SER A 308 16.25 22.66 -15.64
CA SER A 308 16.64 23.90 -14.92
C SER A 308 16.36 23.91 -13.42
N SER A 309 15.64 22.91 -12.90
CA SER A 309 15.49 22.65 -11.47
C SER A 309 16.08 21.28 -11.13
N ASN A 310 17.27 21.32 -10.52
CA ASN A 310 18.06 20.13 -10.21
C ASN A 310 17.29 19.25 -9.20
N SER A 311 16.81 18.09 -9.63
CA SER A 311 15.94 17.17 -8.85
C SER A 311 16.66 16.45 -7.71
N SER A 312 17.95 16.74 -7.51
CA SER A 312 18.86 16.15 -6.52
C SER A 312 18.68 16.71 -5.08
N ASN A 313 17.70 17.59 -4.84
CA ASN A 313 17.30 18.02 -3.49
C ASN A 313 15.82 17.68 -3.20
N PRO A 314 15.53 16.57 -2.50
CA PRO A 314 14.22 16.35 -1.88
C PRO A 314 14.11 17.26 -0.65
N PHE A 315 13.41 18.38 -0.81
CA PHE A 315 13.03 19.24 0.30
C PHE A 315 12.13 18.48 1.29
N ILE A 316 12.31 18.74 2.59
CA ILE A 316 11.64 18.00 3.66
C ILE A 316 10.12 18.22 3.60
N THR A 317 9.37 17.11 3.57
CA THR A 317 7.94 17.07 3.95
C THR A 317 7.74 16.11 5.12
N SER A 318 6.68 16.34 5.89
CA SER A 318 6.66 16.13 7.33
C SER A 318 6.18 14.76 7.84
N ALA A 319 6.63 14.42 9.05
CA ALA A 319 5.90 13.65 10.06
C ALA A 319 5.47 12.21 9.71
N HIS A 320 6.42 11.27 9.81
CA HIS A 320 6.11 9.87 10.13
C HIS A 320 6.81 9.44 11.42
N SER A 321 6.03 8.86 12.33
CA SER A 321 6.45 8.43 13.66
C SER A 321 7.11 7.04 13.64
N GLY A 322 8.43 6.98 13.82
CA GLY A 322 9.17 5.73 14.00
C GLY A 322 10.62 5.96 14.40
N THR A 323 11.06 5.34 15.50
CA THR A 323 12.36 5.60 16.15
C THR A 323 13.49 4.64 15.73
N GLU A 324 13.60 4.35 14.44
CA GLU A 324 14.76 3.67 13.82
C GLU A 324 15.13 4.36 12.49
N ASP A 325 16.39 4.67 12.16
CA ASP A 325 17.61 4.80 12.97
C ASP A 325 18.54 5.73 12.15
N LEU A 326 19.12 6.78 12.75
CA LEU A 326 19.83 7.82 11.98
C LEU A 326 21.14 7.32 11.37
N LYS A 327 21.87 6.41 12.05
CA LYS A 327 23.17 5.90 11.55
C LYS A 327 23.01 5.08 10.28
N LYS A 328 22.03 4.17 10.23
CA LYS A 328 21.73 3.39 9.02
C LYS A 328 21.36 4.30 7.85
N ARG A 329 20.53 5.31 8.10
CA ARG A 329 20.18 6.32 7.09
C ARG A 329 21.39 7.14 6.63
N TRP A 330 22.31 7.49 7.53
CA TRP A 330 23.56 8.19 7.20
C TRP A 330 24.53 7.32 6.40
N ALA A 331 24.71 6.04 6.73
CA ALA A 331 25.57 5.12 5.97
C ALA A 331 24.99 4.80 4.59
N GLU A 332 23.67 4.58 4.49
CA GLU A 332 22.97 4.45 3.21
C GLU A 332 23.10 5.73 2.36
N ASP A 333 22.88 6.91 2.97
CA ASP A 333 23.06 8.19 2.28
C ASP A 333 24.53 8.45 1.88
N LYS A 334 25.53 8.08 2.70
CA LYS A 334 26.95 8.24 2.35
C LYS A 334 27.34 7.28 1.23
N ALA A 335 26.90 6.02 1.26
CA ALA A 335 27.15 5.06 0.19
C ALA A 335 26.49 5.46 -1.13
N VAL A 336 25.24 5.91 -1.10
CA VAL A 336 24.50 6.31 -2.31
C VAL A 336 24.92 7.68 -2.83
N LYS A 337 24.97 8.71 -1.97
CA LYS A 337 25.16 10.11 -2.38
C LYS A 337 26.63 10.51 -2.50
N VAL A 338 27.51 10.01 -1.62
CA VAL A 338 28.92 10.38 -1.61
C VAL A 338 29.75 9.38 -2.41
N ALA A 339 29.64 8.08 -2.13
CA ALA A 339 30.38 7.03 -2.85
C ALA A 339 29.71 6.54 -4.16
N GLY A 340 28.46 6.90 -4.42
CA GLY A 340 27.79 6.71 -5.72
C GLY A 340 27.08 5.38 -5.96
N TRP A 341 26.92 4.53 -4.94
CA TRP A 341 26.42 3.15 -5.11
C TRP A 341 24.90 3.05 -5.38
N PRO A 342 24.42 2.06 -6.18
CA PRO A 342 23.00 1.90 -6.48
C PRO A 342 22.13 1.67 -5.23
N PRO A 343 21.02 2.40 -5.02
CA PRO A 343 20.27 2.34 -3.76
C PRO A 343 19.65 0.98 -3.41
N HIS A 344 19.39 0.13 -4.40
CA HIS A 344 18.86 -1.21 -4.17
C HIS A 344 19.97 -2.15 -3.66
N LEU A 345 21.16 -2.12 -4.27
CA LEU A 345 22.33 -2.89 -3.84
C LEU A 345 22.82 -2.40 -2.47
N VAL A 346 22.90 -1.07 -2.28
CA VAL A 346 23.21 -0.53 -0.95
C VAL A 346 22.19 -1.03 0.06
N LYS A 347 20.88 -1.03 -0.22
CA LYS A 347 19.88 -1.55 0.73
C LYS A 347 19.89 -3.07 0.90
N GLU A 348 20.32 -3.83 -0.10
CA GLU A 348 20.56 -5.27 0.01
C GLU A 348 21.73 -5.55 0.96
N LEU A 349 22.80 -4.75 0.90
CA LEU A 349 24.00 -4.92 1.73
C LEU A 349 23.90 -4.21 3.09
N THR A 350 23.30 -3.03 3.20
CA THR A 350 22.97 -2.37 4.47
C THR A 350 21.76 -2.98 5.15
N SER A 351 21.05 -3.94 4.50
CA SER A 351 20.22 -4.88 5.25
C SER A 351 21.07 -5.55 6.32
N ASP A 352 22.33 -5.93 5.99
CA ASP A 352 23.36 -6.35 6.93
C ASP A 352 23.90 -5.19 7.78
N PRO A 353 23.59 -5.15 9.09
CA PRO A 353 24.04 -4.05 9.94
C PRO A 353 25.54 -4.08 10.22
N ARG A 354 26.25 -5.19 9.97
CA ARG A 354 27.71 -5.25 10.12
C ARG A 354 28.41 -4.32 9.12
N LEU A 355 27.86 -4.24 7.92
CA LEU A 355 28.30 -3.29 6.89
C LEU A 355 27.81 -1.86 7.24
N VAL A 356 26.70 -1.71 7.96
CA VAL A 356 26.25 -0.39 8.45
C VAL A 356 27.13 0.16 9.60
N GLU A 357 27.74 -0.72 10.40
CA GLU A 357 28.60 -0.33 11.54
C GLU A 357 30.04 -0.02 11.14
N ASP A 358 30.61 -0.75 10.16
CA ASP A 358 31.95 -0.47 9.62
C ASP A 358 31.89 -0.07 8.13
N TRP A 359 32.20 1.20 7.91
CA TRP A 359 32.26 1.83 6.59
C TRP A 359 33.24 1.14 5.64
N SER A 360 34.36 0.63 6.14
CA SER A 360 35.38 -0.05 5.35
C SER A 360 34.90 -1.41 4.82
N LEU A 361 34.19 -2.17 5.67
CA LEU A 361 33.61 -3.46 5.30
C LEU A 361 32.48 -3.31 4.27
N LEU A 362 31.61 -2.29 4.41
CA LEU A 362 30.57 -2.00 3.41
C LEU A 362 31.16 -1.69 2.04
N ILE A 363 32.17 -0.81 1.99
CA ILE A 363 32.85 -0.43 0.75
C ILE A 363 33.55 -1.65 0.12
N SER A 364 34.19 -2.51 0.91
CA SER A 364 34.82 -3.75 0.42
C SER A 364 33.78 -4.75 -0.14
N ALA A 365 32.65 -4.94 0.54
CA ALA A 365 31.57 -5.83 0.09
C ALA A 365 30.88 -5.33 -1.20
N LEU A 366 30.64 -4.02 -1.30
CA LEU A 366 30.16 -3.36 -2.51
C LEU A 366 31.16 -3.54 -3.67
N GLY A 367 32.46 -3.34 -3.40
CA GLY A 367 33.55 -3.54 -4.37
C GLY A 367 33.60 -4.95 -4.96
N LYS A 368 33.46 -6.00 -4.13
CA LYS A 368 33.40 -7.40 -4.60
C LYS A 368 32.20 -7.67 -5.51
N ARG A 369 31.03 -7.16 -5.14
CA ARG A 369 29.81 -7.36 -5.94
C ARG A 369 29.87 -6.67 -7.30
N LEU A 370 30.55 -5.54 -7.38
CA LEU A 370 30.80 -4.79 -8.61
C LEU A 370 31.64 -5.59 -9.63
N VAL A 371 32.68 -6.28 -9.16
CA VAL A 371 33.56 -7.12 -10.02
C VAL A 371 33.03 -8.54 -10.23
N GLY A 372 31.78 -8.83 -9.84
CA GLY A 372 31.13 -10.11 -10.10
C GLY A 372 31.47 -11.23 -9.14
N GLU A 373 32.11 -10.94 -8.02
CA GLU A 373 32.43 -11.94 -7.02
C GLU A 373 31.28 -12.20 -6.05
N ASP A 374 31.14 -13.45 -5.65
CA ASP A 374 30.22 -13.84 -4.59
C ASP A 374 30.72 -13.31 -3.24
N ILE A 375 29.87 -12.50 -2.60
CA ILE A 375 30.06 -11.92 -1.26
C ILE A 375 30.11 -13.02 -0.16
N VAL A 376 29.90 -14.27 -0.55
CA VAL A 376 29.72 -15.45 0.30
C VAL A 376 30.98 -15.80 1.12
N ASN A 377 32.17 -15.39 0.67
CA ASN A 377 33.41 -15.61 1.42
C ASN A 377 33.99 -14.28 1.97
N PRO A 378 34.25 -14.17 3.30
CA PRO A 378 35.13 -13.12 3.80
C PRO A 378 36.52 -13.26 3.15
N PRO A 379 37.31 -12.18 3.04
CA PRO A 379 38.64 -12.27 2.43
C PRO A 379 39.49 -13.33 3.10
N SER A 380 40.03 -14.24 2.29
CA SER A 380 41.00 -15.22 2.74
C SER A 380 42.22 -14.50 3.33
N THR A 381 42.50 -14.73 4.61
CA THR A 381 43.58 -14.06 5.36
C THR A 381 45.01 -14.42 4.90
N MET A 382 45.17 -15.19 3.82
CA MET A 382 46.48 -15.54 3.25
C MET A 382 46.94 -14.46 2.26
N GLY A 383 47.91 -13.66 2.69
CA GLY A 383 48.53 -12.59 1.92
C GLY A 383 49.30 -11.67 2.87
N MET A 384 50.51 -11.27 2.48
CA MET A 384 51.29 -10.28 3.23
C MET A 384 50.64 -8.89 3.06
N PRO A 385 50.69 -8.02 4.08
CA PRO A 385 50.24 -6.64 3.96
C PRO A 385 51.21 -5.85 3.06
N TYR A 386 50.69 -4.96 2.21
CA TYR A 386 51.52 -3.95 1.54
C TYR A 386 52.05 -2.96 2.57
N VAL A 387 53.33 -2.64 2.50
CA VAL A 387 53.95 -1.58 3.31
C VAL A 387 53.59 -0.23 2.69
N ILE A 388 53.07 0.68 3.49
CA ILE A 388 52.85 2.08 3.10
C ILE A 388 54.06 2.86 3.63
N ASP A 389 54.89 3.40 2.74
CA ASP A 389 56.00 4.26 3.13
C ASP A 389 55.48 5.67 3.45
N ALA A 390 55.90 6.21 4.59
CA ALA A 390 55.46 7.52 5.05
C ALA A 390 56.12 8.67 4.26
N GLU A 391 57.33 8.48 3.72
CA GLU A 391 58.00 9.47 2.87
C GLU A 391 57.35 9.51 1.47
N GLU A 392 57.01 8.35 0.92
CA GLU A 392 56.23 8.21 -0.33
C GLU A 392 54.86 8.88 -0.20
N ALA A 393 54.07 8.54 0.83
CA ALA A 393 52.72 9.09 1.01
C ALA A 393 52.72 10.62 1.18
N SER A 394 53.73 11.18 1.88
CA SER A 394 53.91 12.62 1.99
C SER A 394 54.25 13.28 0.64
N SER A 395 55.05 12.61 -0.21
CA SER A 395 55.40 13.14 -1.54
C SER A 395 54.22 13.18 -2.52
N LEU A 396 53.25 12.28 -2.37
CA LEU A 396 52.03 12.21 -3.18
C LEU A 396 50.88 13.11 -2.69
N GLY A 397 51.11 13.93 -1.66
CA GLY A 397 50.08 14.82 -1.10
C GLY A 397 48.94 14.07 -0.41
N VAL A 398 49.21 12.89 0.15
CA VAL A 398 48.21 12.10 0.88
C VAL A 398 47.90 12.75 2.22
N GLU A 399 46.64 13.12 2.44
CA GLU A 399 46.15 13.67 3.70
C GLU A 399 45.52 12.58 4.58
N TYR A 400 45.70 12.68 5.89
CA TYR A 400 45.07 11.79 6.88
C TYR A 400 43.85 12.50 7.48
N GLU A 401 42.64 12.12 7.07
CA GLU A 401 41.38 12.70 7.57
C GLU A 401 41.11 12.25 9.02
N ASP A 402 41.52 11.02 9.32
CA ASP A 402 41.64 10.39 10.65
C ASP A 402 42.89 9.46 10.63
N PRO A 403 43.42 8.97 11.77
CA PRO A 403 44.57 8.04 11.80
C PRO A 403 44.38 6.74 10.99
N ASN A 404 43.13 6.48 10.60
CA ASN A 404 42.62 5.26 10.01
C ASN A 404 42.03 5.49 8.60
N HIS A 405 42.30 6.64 7.98
CA HIS A 405 41.69 7.04 6.72
C HIS A 405 42.63 7.96 5.95
N LEU A 406 43.25 7.41 4.91
CA LEU A 406 44.07 8.18 3.97
C LEU A 406 43.18 8.68 2.82
N VAL A 407 43.39 9.93 2.45
CA VAL A 407 42.75 10.58 1.31
C VAL A 407 43.85 11.01 0.36
N MET A 408 43.95 10.29 -0.76
CA MET A 408 44.93 10.54 -1.82
C MET A 408 44.23 11.25 -2.98
N PRO A 409 44.52 12.54 -3.25
CA PRO A 409 44.04 13.19 -4.45
C PRO A 409 44.69 12.54 -5.68
N LEU A 410 43.91 12.36 -6.75
CA LEU A 410 44.46 12.03 -8.06
C LEU A 410 44.93 13.31 -8.75
N PHE A 411 45.96 13.21 -9.60
CA PHE A 411 46.61 14.36 -10.23
C PHE A 411 45.88 14.82 -11.50
N SER A 412 45.39 13.90 -12.32
CA SER A 412 44.65 14.25 -13.56
C SER A 412 43.14 14.09 -13.36
N ALA A 413 42.72 13.03 -12.69
CA ALA A 413 41.31 12.79 -12.40
C ALA A 413 40.80 13.74 -11.30
N PRO A 414 39.68 14.47 -11.48
CA PRO A 414 39.08 15.29 -10.42
C PRO A 414 38.32 14.43 -9.39
N ALA A 415 39.02 13.49 -8.76
CA ALA A 415 38.54 12.58 -7.74
C ALA A 415 39.61 12.33 -6.66
N SER A 416 39.17 11.89 -5.49
CA SER A 416 40.04 11.47 -4.40
C SER A 416 39.82 9.98 -4.10
N LEU A 417 40.93 9.24 -4.01
CA LEU A 417 40.92 7.87 -3.52
C LEU A 417 40.94 7.89 -2.00
N HIS A 418 39.89 7.35 -1.39
CA HIS A 418 39.83 7.12 0.04
C HIS A 418 40.26 5.68 0.33
N VAL A 419 41.39 5.51 1.01
CA VAL A 419 41.89 4.21 1.49
C VAL A 419 41.55 4.09 2.97
N LEU A 420 40.72 3.11 3.32
CA LEU A 420 40.27 2.90 4.71
C LEU A 420 41.15 1.88 5.43
N VAL A 421 41.48 2.18 6.68
CA VAL A 421 42.74 1.76 7.29
C VAL A 421 42.48 1.46 8.79
N SER A 422 42.02 0.25 9.10
CA SER A 422 41.76 -0.29 10.46
C SER A 422 42.90 -0.15 11.52
N PRO A 423 42.63 0.41 12.72
CA PRO A 423 43.65 0.86 13.70
C PRO A 423 44.66 -0.17 14.22
N ASP A 424 44.42 -1.47 14.02
CA ASP A 424 45.27 -2.57 14.52
C ASP A 424 46.51 -2.82 13.63
N GLY A 425 46.95 -1.82 12.86
CA GLY A 425 48.19 -1.85 12.07
C GLY A 425 48.22 -2.85 10.91
N SER A 426 47.05 -3.20 10.35
CA SER A 426 46.95 -4.23 9.29
C SER A 426 46.35 -3.67 8.00
N TYR A 427 47.22 -3.04 7.18
CA TYR A 427 46.87 -2.50 5.86
C TYR A 427 47.32 -3.39 4.71
N PRO A 428 47.03 -2.93 3.49
CA PRO A 428 46.12 -3.62 2.59
C PRO A 428 46.69 -4.98 2.17
N ARG A 429 45.81 -5.98 1.99
CA ARG A 429 46.23 -7.31 1.54
C ARG A 429 45.75 -7.54 0.12
N VAL A 430 46.57 -8.25 -0.67
CA VAL A 430 46.28 -8.66 -2.04
C VAL A 430 44.83 -9.17 -2.15
N GLY A 431 44.05 -8.60 -3.06
CA GLY A 431 42.66 -8.96 -3.30
C GLY A 431 41.60 -8.48 -2.30
N ASN A 432 41.93 -7.72 -1.23
CA ASN A 432 40.91 -7.15 -0.34
C ASN A 432 41.30 -5.81 0.31
N THR A 433 41.29 -4.74 -0.48
CA THR A 433 41.53 -3.38 -0.02
C THR A 433 40.21 -2.58 0.02
N PRO A 434 39.79 -2.00 1.16
CA PRO A 434 38.58 -1.21 1.25
C PRO A 434 38.82 0.23 0.75
N VAL A 435 38.56 0.44 -0.55
CA VAL A 435 38.73 1.72 -1.25
C VAL A 435 37.45 2.20 -1.92
N TYR A 436 37.26 3.52 -1.96
CA TYR A 436 36.19 4.17 -2.74
C TYR A 436 36.64 5.52 -3.29
N LEU A 437 35.99 5.95 -4.38
CA LEU A 437 36.26 7.22 -5.05
C LEU A 437 35.16 8.23 -4.78
N THR A 438 35.54 9.45 -4.38
CA THR A 438 34.64 10.60 -4.34
C THR A 438 35.00 11.63 -5.41
N SER A 439 34.00 12.35 -5.89
CA SER A 439 34.17 13.49 -6.78
C SER A 439 32.93 14.37 -6.70
N SER A 440 33.12 15.68 -6.89
CA SER A 440 32.03 16.66 -7.05
C SER A 440 31.59 16.83 -8.51
N SER A 441 32.32 16.25 -9.47
CA SER A 441 32.11 16.43 -10.92
C SER A 441 31.95 15.12 -11.70
N ILE A 442 32.52 13.99 -11.24
CA ILE A 442 32.48 12.71 -11.97
C ILE A 442 31.22 11.89 -11.60
N PRO A 443 30.41 11.48 -12.61
CA PRO A 443 29.24 10.64 -12.42
C PRO A 443 29.52 9.31 -11.71
N SER A 444 28.53 8.83 -10.96
CA SER A 444 28.70 7.69 -10.06
C SER A 444 29.09 6.38 -10.75
N TYR A 445 28.53 6.05 -11.91
CA TYR A 445 28.88 4.78 -12.59
C TYR A 445 30.29 4.81 -13.18
N VAL A 446 30.80 5.97 -13.59
CA VAL A 446 32.19 6.15 -14.03
C VAL A 446 33.15 5.94 -12.85
N ARG A 447 32.82 6.48 -11.67
CA ARG A 447 33.58 6.22 -10.43
C ARG A 447 33.57 4.74 -10.05
N LEU A 448 32.44 4.05 -10.21
CA LEU A 448 32.38 2.60 -10.04
C LEU A 448 33.24 1.88 -11.08
N HIS A 449 33.27 2.30 -12.34
CA HIS A 449 34.15 1.68 -13.34
C HIS A 449 35.64 1.80 -12.97
N LEU A 450 36.13 2.99 -12.66
CA LEU A 450 37.54 3.20 -12.23
C LEU A 450 37.87 2.34 -10.99
N LEU A 451 36.96 2.29 -10.02
CA LEU A 451 37.08 1.44 -8.84
C LEU A 451 37.11 -0.06 -9.21
N SER A 452 36.31 -0.49 -10.20
CA SER A 452 36.29 -1.88 -10.66
C SER A 452 37.60 -2.30 -11.36
N GLN A 453 38.26 -1.38 -12.08
CA GLN A 453 39.57 -1.63 -12.69
C GLN A 453 40.66 -1.74 -11.63
N LEU A 454 40.71 -0.81 -10.67
CA LEU A 454 41.65 -0.89 -9.54
C LEU A 454 41.45 -2.18 -8.73
N LEU A 455 40.20 -2.56 -8.43
CA LEU A 455 39.89 -3.80 -7.72
C LEU A 455 40.20 -5.08 -8.50
N GLN A 456 40.34 -5.01 -9.83
CA GLN A 456 40.85 -6.12 -10.66
C GLN A 456 42.39 -6.13 -10.65
N ALA A 457 43.04 -4.99 -10.83
CA ALA A 457 44.51 -4.87 -10.76
C ALA A 457 45.08 -5.32 -9.39
N LEU A 458 44.39 -5.00 -8.29
CA LEU A 458 44.76 -5.43 -6.92
C LEU A 458 44.68 -6.95 -6.67
N LYS A 459 44.27 -7.76 -7.66
CA LYS A 459 44.31 -9.22 -7.62
C LYS A 459 45.51 -9.80 -8.34
N ASP A 460 46.20 -9.00 -9.15
CA ASP A 460 47.40 -9.40 -9.86
C ASP A 460 48.59 -9.46 -8.88
N PRO A 461 49.32 -10.59 -8.78
CA PRO A 461 50.54 -10.65 -7.98
C PRO A 461 51.64 -9.69 -8.45
N GLU A 462 51.61 -9.20 -9.70
CA GLU A 462 52.56 -8.23 -10.27
C GLU A 462 52.08 -6.76 -10.15
N PHE A 463 51.08 -6.47 -9.31
CA PHE A 463 50.51 -5.12 -9.12
C PHE A 463 51.53 -4.02 -8.77
N MET A 464 52.64 -4.37 -8.09
CA MET A 464 53.73 -3.44 -7.75
C MET A 464 55.03 -3.87 -8.42
N SER A 465 55.78 -2.91 -8.94
CA SER A 465 57.14 -3.11 -9.45
C SER A 465 58.15 -3.32 -8.31
N ASP A 466 59.30 -3.94 -8.57
CA ASP A 466 60.37 -4.08 -7.57
C ASP A 466 60.83 -2.71 -7.03
N GLY A 467 60.52 -2.44 -5.76
CA GLY A 467 60.81 -1.17 -5.08
C GLY A 467 59.73 -0.08 -5.19
N GLU A 468 58.59 -0.37 -5.83
CA GLU A 468 57.41 0.52 -5.88
C GLU A 468 56.50 0.29 -4.66
N GLY A 469 55.99 1.37 -4.06
CA GLY A 469 55.06 1.31 -2.94
C GLY A 469 53.59 1.31 -3.35
N PHE A 470 52.71 1.03 -2.39
CA PHE A 470 51.27 0.86 -2.64
C PHE A 470 50.59 2.13 -3.18
N CYS A 471 50.99 3.31 -2.70
CA CYS A 471 50.34 4.56 -3.08
C CYS A 471 50.69 4.94 -4.54
N MET A 472 51.96 4.82 -4.92
CA MET A 472 52.42 4.96 -6.31
C MET A 472 51.71 3.98 -7.25
N ALA A 473 51.69 2.68 -6.92
CA ALA A 473 51.06 1.66 -7.75
C ALA A 473 49.54 1.89 -7.92
N ALA A 474 48.83 2.23 -6.83
CA ALA A 474 47.40 2.53 -6.88
C ALA A 474 47.10 3.81 -7.67
N MET A 475 47.96 4.83 -7.59
CA MET A 475 47.83 6.04 -8.39
C MET A 475 48.05 5.76 -9.88
N ARG A 476 49.13 5.05 -10.24
CA ARG A 476 49.43 4.64 -11.62
C ARG A 476 48.23 3.94 -12.28
N HIS A 477 47.69 2.91 -11.63
CA HIS A 477 46.55 2.15 -12.16
C HIS A 477 45.24 2.97 -12.26
N LEU A 478 45.02 3.97 -11.39
CA LEU A 478 43.85 4.85 -11.48
C LEU A 478 44.00 5.94 -12.55
N GLU A 479 45.18 6.51 -12.70
CA GLU A 479 45.50 7.49 -13.74
C GLU A 479 45.49 6.85 -15.14
N ASP A 480 46.02 5.63 -15.29
CA ASP A 480 45.94 4.86 -16.55
C ASP A 480 44.47 4.55 -16.91
N ALA A 481 43.65 4.16 -15.92
CA ALA A 481 42.22 3.92 -16.12
C ALA A 481 41.44 5.21 -16.42
N TRP A 482 41.82 6.34 -15.83
CA TRP A 482 41.22 7.64 -16.11
C TRP A 482 41.59 8.16 -17.50
N ALA A 483 42.86 8.08 -17.89
CA ALA A 483 43.33 8.42 -19.24
C ALA A 483 42.60 7.58 -20.30
N SER A 484 42.33 6.30 -20.01
CA SER A 484 41.50 5.44 -20.86
C SER A 484 40.05 5.95 -20.97
N VAL A 485 39.44 6.36 -19.85
CA VAL A 485 38.09 6.96 -19.85
C VAL A 485 38.04 8.32 -20.56
N GLU A 486 39.10 9.13 -20.51
CA GLU A 486 39.17 10.41 -21.24
C GLU A 486 39.38 10.22 -22.76
N ALA A 487 40.17 9.23 -23.17
CA ALA A 487 40.43 8.93 -24.59
C ALA A 487 39.29 8.14 -25.26
N GLU A 488 38.81 7.09 -24.60
CA GLU A 488 37.84 6.14 -25.17
C GLU A 488 36.40 6.45 -24.76
N GLY A 489 36.19 7.00 -23.56
CA GLY A 489 34.90 7.39 -23.01
C GLY A 489 34.52 6.69 -21.70
N PRO A 490 33.42 7.13 -21.06
CA PRO A 490 32.80 6.34 -20.01
C PRO A 490 32.20 5.05 -20.62
N PRO A 491 32.29 3.91 -19.90
CA PRO A 491 31.76 2.61 -20.36
C PRO A 491 30.23 2.58 -20.37
N ASP A 492 29.63 1.56 -21.00
CA ASP A 492 28.20 1.30 -20.84
C ASP A 492 27.86 0.97 -19.38
N VAL A 493 26.88 1.69 -18.82
CA VAL A 493 26.30 1.46 -17.49
C VAL A 493 25.88 0.00 -17.32
N SER A 494 25.39 -0.63 -18.39
CA SER A 494 24.98 -2.03 -18.43
C SER A 494 26.14 -2.99 -18.16
N GLU A 495 27.35 -2.67 -18.62
CA GLU A 495 28.56 -3.47 -18.36
C GLU A 495 29.11 -3.25 -16.95
N VAL A 496 29.05 -2.02 -16.43
CA VAL A 496 29.44 -1.70 -15.05
C VAL A 496 28.48 -2.35 -14.04
N LEU A 497 27.18 -2.42 -14.37
CA LEU A 497 26.14 -2.99 -13.51
C LEU A 497 25.78 -4.46 -13.83
N LYS A 498 26.50 -5.12 -14.75
CA LYS A 498 26.17 -6.49 -15.23
C LYS A 498 26.04 -7.54 -14.12
N HIS A 499 26.79 -7.38 -13.03
CA HIS A 499 26.77 -8.27 -11.87
C HIS A 499 25.87 -7.80 -10.72
N ILE A 500 25.19 -6.66 -10.91
CA ILE A 500 24.35 -6.00 -9.91
C ILE A 500 22.85 -6.14 -10.26
N LEU A 501 22.50 -6.39 -11.52
CA LEU A 501 21.11 -6.49 -12.01
C LEU A 501 20.59 -7.96 -12.10
N PRO A 502 19.34 -8.25 -11.67
CA PRO A 502 18.82 -9.63 -11.60
C PRO A 502 18.22 -10.16 -12.91
N THR A 503 18.66 -11.35 -13.35
CA THR A 503 18.14 -12.09 -14.53
C THR A 503 17.06 -13.12 -14.16
N ARG A 504 16.09 -13.37 -15.06
CA ARG A 504 14.87 -14.16 -14.77
C ARG A 504 14.69 -15.37 -15.70
N LYS A 505 14.41 -16.56 -15.15
CA LYS A 505 14.11 -17.80 -15.90
C LYS A 505 12.59 -18.01 -16.04
N ILE A 506 12.16 -18.59 -17.17
CA ILE A 506 10.77 -18.86 -17.55
C ILE A 506 10.49 -20.38 -17.44
N SER A 507 9.28 -20.78 -17.08
CA SER A 507 8.85 -22.19 -17.04
C SER A 507 7.58 -22.42 -17.86
N THR A 508 7.65 -23.41 -18.77
CA THR A 508 6.58 -23.87 -19.66
C THR A 508 5.56 -24.77 -18.95
N VAL A 509 4.40 -24.97 -19.58
CA VAL A 509 3.33 -25.89 -19.15
C VAL A 509 2.98 -26.78 -20.34
N GLU A 510 2.81 -28.08 -20.10
CA GLU A 510 2.48 -29.11 -21.10
C GLU A 510 1.24 -29.93 -20.65
N PRO A 511 0.69 -30.88 -21.45
CA PRO A 511 -0.75 -30.86 -21.76
C PRO A 511 -1.58 -31.87 -20.94
N LEU A 512 -2.90 -31.86 -21.19
CA LEU A 512 -3.83 -32.91 -20.77
C LEU A 512 -4.59 -33.45 -21.98
N ASP A 513 -4.74 -34.76 -22.03
CA ASP A 513 -5.29 -35.52 -23.15
C ASP A 513 -6.80 -35.34 -23.36
N MET A 514 -7.22 -35.64 -24.59
CA MET A 514 -8.61 -35.85 -24.98
C MET A 514 -8.97 -37.34 -24.81
N ASP A 515 -10.20 -37.60 -24.41
CA ASP A 515 -10.87 -38.89 -24.64
C ASP A 515 -12.11 -38.65 -25.53
N ASP A 516 -12.40 -39.62 -26.39
CA ASP A 516 -13.43 -39.55 -27.44
C ASP A 516 -14.86 -39.42 -26.88
N ASP A 517 -15.68 -38.56 -27.52
CA ASP A 517 -17.02 -39.02 -27.91
C ASP A 517 -17.57 -38.29 -29.16
N LYS A 518 -18.37 -39.01 -29.95
CA LYS A 518 -18.84 -38.58 -31.28
C LYS A 518 -20.11 -37.74 -31.19
N ASN A 519 -20.17 -36.62 -31.92
CA ASN A 519 -21.14 -36.43 -33.01
C ASN A 519 -21.04 -35.04 -33.70
N ASP A 520 -21.09 -35.10 -35.02
CA ASP A 520 -21.71 -34.17 -35.99
C ASP A 520 -22.24 -32.80 -35.49
N TYR A 521 -21.76 -31.68 -36.08
CA TYR A 521 -22.58 -30.77 -36.91
C TYR A 521 -21.77 -29.60 -37.53
N SER A 522 -22.31 -29.06 -38.63
CA SER A 522 -21.71 -28.09 -39.57
C SER A 522 -21.50 -26.63 -39.06
N PRO A 523 -20.73 -25.76 -39.77
CA PRO A 523 -20.20 -24.52 -39.20
C PRO A 523 -21.13 -23.30 -39.32
N THR A 524 -21.29 -22.53 -38.24
CA THR A 524 -22.12 -21.31 -38.23
C THR A 524 -21.39 -20.03 -37.76
N LYS A 525 -21.06 -19.20 -38.76
CA LYS A 525 -21.03 -17.71 -38.79
C LYS A 525 -20.66 -16.90 -37.53
N LYS A 526 -19.56 -16.15 -37.67
CA LYS A 526 -19.16 -14.90 -36.99
C LYS A 526 -20.32 -14.08 -36.35
N GLN A 527 -20.16 -13.67 -35.10
CA GLN A 527 -20.93 -12.54 -34.51
C GLN A 527 -20.05 -11.31 -34.24
N LYS A 528 -20.66 -10.13 -34.36
CA LYS A 528 -20.07 -8.82 -34.07
C LYS A 528 -20.45 -8.36 -32.65
N SER A 529 -19.55 -7.58 -32.03
CA SER A 529 -19.81 -6.46 -31.12
C SER A 529 -21.09 -6.45 -30.26
N GLY A 530 -20.90 -6.52 -28.94
CA GLY A 530 -21.47 -5.52 -28.02
C GLY A 530 -22.96 -5.58 -27.65
N THR A 531 -23.79 -6.42 -28.28
CA THR A 531 -25.16 -6.64 -27.80
C THR A 531 -25.16 -7.62 -26.62
N ARG A 532 -25.85 -7.25 -25.53
CA ARG A 532 -26.12 -8.17 -24.42
C ARG A 532 -26.94 -9.34 -24.98
N ARG A 533 -26.51 -10.59 -24.69
CA ARG A 533 -27.18 -11.80 -25.19
C ARG A 533 -28.68 -11.73 -24.84
N PHE A 534 -29.51 -11.69 -25.88
CA PHE A 534 -30.97 -11.72 -25.77
C PHE A 534 -31.40 -12.94 -24.95
N ASP A 535 -32.33 -12.76 -24.02
CA ASP A 535 -32.90 -13.88 -23.28
C ASP A 535 -33.85 -14.64 -24.21
N PRO A 536 -33.52 -15.86 -24.63
CA PRO A 536 -34.30 -16.57 -25.65
C PRO A 536 -35.67 -17.02 -25.14
N ARG A 537 -35.89 -16.96 -23.82
CA ARG A 537 -37.15 -17.35 -23.18
C ARG A 537 -38.27 -16.38 -23.57
N THR A 538 -39.39 -16.95 -23.99
CA THR A 538 -40.67 -16.27 -24.17
C THR A 538 -41.23 -15.74 -22.85
N ASP A 539 -42.14 -14.76 -22.92
CA ASP A 539 -42.83 -14.24 -21.72
C ASP A 539 -43.57 -15.35 -20.93
N GLY A 540 -44.07 -16.37 -21.63
CA GLY A 540 -44.69 -17.56 -21.03
C GLY A 540 -43.70 -18.40 -20.20
N GLU A 541 -42.52 -18.73 -20.76
CA GLU A 541 -41.49 -19.51 -20.05
C GLU A 541 -40.90 -18.75 -18.85
N VAL A 542 -40.72 -17.42 -18.98
CA VAL A 542 -40.28 -16.58 -17.86
C VAL A 542 -41.32 -16.57 -16.73
N ARG A 543 -42.60 -16.51 -17.09
CA ARG A 543 -43.72 -16.57 -16.15
C ARG A 543 -43.85 -17.93 -15.48
N GLU A 544 -43.80 -19.02 -16.23
CA GLU A 544 -43.88 -20.39 -15.69
C GLU A 544 -42.74 -20.67 -14.70
N GLN A 545 -41.50 -20.25 -15.04
CA GLN A 545 -40.37 -20.37 -14.11
C GLN A 545 -40.61 -19.56 -12.82
N PHE A 546 -41.16 -18.35 -12.91
CA PHE A 546 -41.48 -17.53 -11.74
C PHE A 546 -42.61 -18.11 -10.88
N GLU A 547 -43.69 -18.61 -11.50
CA GLU A 547 -44.78 -19.29 -10.79
C GLU A 547 -44.29 -20.59 -10.11
N SER A 548 -43.38 -21.33 -10.73
CA SER A 548 -42.71 -22.50 -10.13
C SER A 548 -41.90 -22.13 -8.89
N ILE A 549 -41.13 -21.03 -8.94
CA ILE A 549 -40.40 -20.49 -7.77
C ILE A 549 -41.38 -20.09 -6.66
N CYS A 550 -42.51 -19.44 -7.00
CA CYS A 550 -43.52 -19.03 -6.03
C CYS A 550 -44.19 -20.21 -5.30
N ARG A 551 -44.24 -21.40 -5.93
CA ARG A 551 -44.75 -22.64 -5.32
C ARG A 551 -43.73 -23.32 -4.39
N ASN A 552 -42.47 -22.89 -4.39
CA ASN A 552 -41.42 -23.50 -3.55
C ASN A 552 -41.62 -23.14 -2.07
N PRO A 553 -41.68 -24.10 -1.12
CA PRO A 553 -41.86 -23.81 0.30
C PRO A 553 -40.84 -22.81 0.89
N LYS A 554 -39.57 -22.85 0.43
CA LYS A 554 -38.54 -21.89 0.86
C LYS A 554 -38.84 -20.46 0.40
N TYR A 555 -39.43 -20.29 -0.78
CA TYR A 555 -39.87 -18.98 -1.25
C TYR A 555 -41.06 -18.47 -0.45
N VAL A 556 -42.00 -19.35 -0.09
CA VAL A 556 -43.16 -18.99 0.74
C VAL A 556 -42.71 -18.48 2.12
N GLU A 557 -41.74 -19.14 2.76
CA GLU A 557 -41.14 -18.69 4.02
C GLU A 557 -40.47 -17.30 3.88
N LEU A 558 -39.67 -17.09 2.83
CA LEU A 558 -39.05 -15.80 2.53
C LEU A 558 -40.10 -14.71 2.21
N LEU A 559 -41.21 -15.08 1.57
CA LEU A 559 -42.30 -14.17 1.22
C LEU A 559 -43.06 -13.65 2.44
N VAL A 560 -43.15 -14.42 3.54
CA VAL A 560 -43.68 -13.91 4.82
C VAL A 560 -42.81 -12.75 5.31
N ASN A 561 -41.50 -12.99 5.47
CA ASN A 561 -40.55 -11.95 5.89
C ASN A 561 -40.54 -10.71 4.96
N ARG A 562 -40.82 -10.89 3.66
CA ARG A 562 -40.94 -9.78 2.69
C ARG A 562 -42.25 -9.01 2.82
N LYS A 563 -43.34 -9.64 3.28
CA LYS A 563 -44.65 -8.99 3.53
C LYS A 563 -44.63 -8.10 4.78
N ASP A 564 -43.80 -8.44 5.76
CA ASP A 564 -43.64 -7.66 7.00
C ASP A 564 -42.90 -6.32 6.77
N LEU A 565 -42.23 -6.16 5.62
CA LEU A 565 -41.55 -4.90 5.26
C LEU A 565 -42.57 -3.82 4.85
N PRO A 566 -42.44 -2.57 5.33
CA PRO A 566 -43.40 -1.50 5.02
C PRO A 566 -43.62 -1.23 3.53
N SER A 567 -42.58 -1.36 2.71
CA SER A 567 -42.70 -1.21 1.24
C SER A 567 -43.69 -2.18 0.61
N PHE A 568 -43.97 -3.32 1.24
CA PHE A 568 -44.96 -4.28 0.73
C PHE A 568 -46.38 -3.74 0.85
N SER A 569 -46.70 -3.00 1.93
CA SER A 569 -48.02 -2.37 2.12
C SER A 569 -48.33 -1.34 1.03
N THR A 570 -47.31 -0.62 0.55
CA THR A 570 -47.42 0.38 -0.52
C THR A 570 -47.16 -0.19 -1.92
N LYS A 571 -47.03 -1.52 -2.07
CA LYS A 571 -46.67 -2.17 -3.35
C LYS A 571 -47.58 -1.78 -4.51
N GLN A 572 -48.91 -1.84 -4.31
CA GLN A 572 -49.85 -1.55 -5.40
C GLN A 572 -49.77 -0.07 -5.80
N GLN A 573 -49.86 0.84 -4.82
CA GLN A 573 -49.72 2.28 -5.03
C GLN A 573 -48.42 2.65 -5.76
N PHE A 574 -47.30 1.98 -5.45
CA PHE A 574 -46.04 2.16 -6.18
C PHE A 574 -46.15 1.75 -7.65
N LEU A 575 -46.76 0.60 -7.94
CA LEU A 575 -46.93 0.10 -9.30
C LEU A 575 -47.89 0.98 -10.10
N ASP A 576 -49.01 1.43 -9.51
CA ASP A 576 -49.98 2.33 -10.15
C ASP A 576 -49.33 3.67 -10.51
N LEU A 577 -48.58 4.27 -9.56
CA LEU A 577 -47.82 5.51 -9.81
C LEU A 577 -46.78 5.32 -10.91
N LEU A 578 -46.05 4.21 -10.89
CA LEU A 578 -45.04 3.90 -11.91
C LEU A 578 -45.67 3.57 -13.27
N GLU A 579 -46.88 3.02 -13.33
CA GLU A 579 -47.60 2.80 -14.58
C GLU A 579 -47.95 4.14 -15.24
N MET A 580 -48.59 5.04 -14.48
CA MET A 580 -49.07 6.35 -14.95
C MET A 580 -47.95 7.36 -15.23
N ASN A 581 -46.78 7.24 -14.60
CA ASN A 581 -45.74 8.26 -14.64
C ASN A 581 -44.40 7.73 -15.17
N ARG A 582 -43.65 8.61 -15.84
CA ARG A 582 -42.29 8.30 -16.34
C ARG A 582 -41.19 8.47 -15.30
N VAL A 583 -41.45 9.26 -14.27
CA VAL A 583 -40.54 9.47 -13.13
C VAL A 583 -41.35 9.34 -11.85
N VAL A 584 -40.84 8.61 -10.86
CA VAL A 584 -41.45 8.52 -9.52
C VAL A 584 -40.38 8.75 -8.46
N VAL A 585 -40.65 9.65 -7.52
CA VAL A 585 -39.81 9.86 -6.33
C VAL A 585 -40.37 9.01 -5.19
N VAL A 586 -39.53 8.15 -4.62
CA VAL A 586 -39.89 7.31 -3.48
C VAL A 586 -39.07 7.72 -2.27
N VAL A 587 -39.77 8.12 -1.22
CA VAL A 587 -39.19 8.41 0.10
C VAL A 587 -39.61 7.31 1.07
N GLY A 588 -38.74 6.99 2.02
CA GLY A 588 -39.06 6.16 3.17
C GLY A 588 -37.80 5.94 4.01
N GLU A 589 -37.94 5.63 5.28
CA GLU A 589 -36.78 5.54 6.17
C GLU A 589 -35.82 4.39 5.83
N THR A 590 -34.63 4.37 6.43
CA THR A 590 -33.71 3.24 6.23
C THR A 590 -34.29 1.98 6.87
N GLY A 591 -34.30 0.85 6.15
CA GLY A 591 -34.90 -0.40 6.62
C GLY A 591 -36.32 -0.67 6.12
N CYS A 592 -37.05 0.33 5.57
CA CYS A 592 -38.41 0.14 5.07
C CYS A 592 -38.54 -0.72 3.78
N GLY A 593 -37.44 -1.29 3.27
CA GLY A 593 -37.43 -2.22 2.14
C GLY A 593 -37.31 -1.62 0.74
N LYS A 594 -37.04 -0.32 0.56
CA LYS A 594 -36.91 0.34 -0.78
C LYS A 594 -35.97 -0.42 -1.72
N THR A 595 -34.68 -0.44 -1.38
CA THR A 595 -33.56 -0.97 -2.15
C THR A 595 -33.72 -2.44 -2.57
N THR A 596 -34.31 -3.28 -1.72
CA THR A 596 -34.48 -4.71 -2.00
C THR A 596 -35.82 -5.06 -2.64
N GLN A 597 -36.92 -4.38 -2.30
CA GLN A 597 -38.26 -4.79 -2.72
C GLN A 597 -38.77 -4.06 -3.97
N LEU A 598 -38.52 -2.77 -4.14
CA LEU A 598 -39.08 -2.02 -5.29
C LEU A 598 -38.59 -2.56 -6.64
N PRO A 599 -37.30 -2.87 -6.85
CA PRO A 599 -36.85 -3.53 -8.09
C PRO A 599 -37.53 -4.89 -8.33
N GLN A 600 -37.77 -5.66 -7.26
CA GLN A 600 -38.51 -6.93 -7.35
C GLN A 600 -39.98 -6.70 -7.72
N PHE A 601 -40.65 -5.69 -7.16
CA PHE A 601 -42.03 -5.37 -7.51
C PHE A 601 -42.18 -5.00 -8.99
N ILE A 602 -41.25 -4.23 -9.54
CA ILE A 602 -41.21 -3.91 -10.98
C ILE A 602 -41.09 -5.20 -11.81
N LEU A 603 -40.11 -6.06 -11.49
CA LEU A 603 -39.89 -7.30 -12.23
C LEU A 603 -41.08 -8.26 -12.11
N ASP A 604 -41.58 -8.50 -10.91
CA ASP A 604 -42.69 -9.42 -10.65
C ASP A 604 -43.96 -8.93 -11.38
N SER A 605 -44.22 -7.61 -11.41
CA SER A 605 -45.33 -7.02 -12.17
C SER A 605 -45.17 -7.22 -13.68
N LEU A 606 -43.98 -6.98 -14.24
CA LEU A 606 -43.71 -7.21 -15.66
C LEU A 606 -43.84 -8.69 -16.04
N ILE A 607 -43.38 -9.62 -15.20
CA ILE A 607 -43.54 -11.07 -15.44
C ILE A 607 -45.03 -11.46 -15.45
N LEU A 608 -45.79 -11.04 -14.44
CA LEU A 608 -47.23 -11.36 -14.32
C LEU A 608 -48.08 -10.72 -15.44
N SER A 609 -47.60 -9.61 -16.00
CA SER A 609 -48.21 -8.89 -17.14
C SER A 609 -47.73 -9.38 -18.51
N ASN A 610 -47.04 -10.53 -18.57
CA ASN A 610 -46.48 -11.12 -19.80
C ASN A 610 -45.51 -10.18 -20.57
N GLN A 611 -44.67 -9.46 -19.83
CA GLN A 611 -43.58 -8.60 -20.34
C GLN A 611 -42.21 -8.97 -19.72
N GLY A 612 -42.13 -10.12 -19.05
CA GLY A 612 -40.95 -10.59 -18.31
C GLY A 612 -39.73 -10.90 -19.17
N ALA A 613 -39.92 -11.31 -20.44
CA ALA A 613 -38.82 -11.52 -21.38
C ALA A 613 -38.10 -10.21 -21.69
N ARG A 614 -38.86 -9.12 -21.87
CA ARG A 614 -38.36 -7.77 -22.17
C ARG A 614 -37.92 -6.98 -20.95
N ALA A 615 -38.20 -7.45 -19.74
CA ALA A 615 -37.85 -6.75 -18.50
C ALA A 615 -36.33 -6.55 -18.38
N SER A 616 -35.94 -5.31 -18.05
CA SER A 616 -34.53 -4.93 -17.91
C SER A 616 -34.46 -3.70 -17.00
N VAL A 617 -33.98 -3.90 -15.77
CA VAL A 617 -33.95 -2.89 -14.70
C VAL A 617 -32.50 -2.67 -14.28
N LEU A 618 -32.01 -1.45 -14.46
CA LEU A 618 -30.73 -1.01 -13.92
C LEU A 618 -30.96 -0.35 -12.56
N ILE A 619 -30.25 -0.79 -11.52
CA ILE A 619 -30.30 -0.20 -10.19
C ILE A 619 -28.94 0.42 -9.86
N ALA A 620 -28.84 1.73 -9.96
CA ALA A 620 -27.66 2.49 -9.59
C ALA A 620 -27.55 2.61 -8.06
N GLN A 621 -26.38 2.28 -7.54
CA GLN A 621 -26.00 2.33 -6.13
C GLN A 621 -24.76 3.23 -5.99
N PRO A 622 -24.64 4.05 -4.94
CA PRO A 622 -23.50 4.94 -4.77
C PRO A 622 -22.18 4.20 -4.48
N ARG A 623 -22.25 3.03 -3.82
CA ARG A 623 -21.06 2.30 -3.32
C ARG A 623 -20.98 0.88 -3.88
N ARG A 624 -19.76 0.43 -4.18
CA ARG A 624 -19.48 -0.93 -4.71
C ARG A 624 -20.01 -2.04 -3.81
N LEU A 625 -19.81 -1.91 -2.49
CA LEU A 625 -20.25 -2.91 -1.51
C LEU A 625 -21.78 -3.02 -1.46
N SER A 626 -22.51 -1.91 -1.58
CA SER A 626 -23.97 -1.89 -1.66
C SER A 626 -24.47 -2.64 -2.90
N ALA A 627 -23.88 -2.37 -4.07
CA ALA A 627 -24.24 -3.07 -5.31
C ALA A 627 -24.06 -4.60 -5.20
N ILE A 628 -22.96 -5.08 -4.62
CA ILE A 628 -22.71 -6.52 -4.43
C ILE A 628 -23.65 -7.10 -3.36
N GLY A 629 -23.73 -6.48 -2.18
CA GLY A 629 -24.46 -6.98 -1.02
C GLY A 629 -25.98 -7.01 -1.24
N VAL A 630 -26.53 -5.96 -1.85
CA VAL A 630 -27.95 -5.91 -2.21
C VAL A 630 -28.27 -6.94 -3.30
N ALA A 631 -27.43 -7.06 -4.34
CA ALA A 631 -27.65 -8.07 -5.38
C ALA A 631 -27.63 -9.50 -4.80
N ALA A 632 -26.68 -9.82 -3.92
CA ALA A 632 -26.62 -11.11 -3.25
C ALA A 632 -27.85 -11.36 -2.38
N ARG A 633 -28.32 -10.36 -1.62
CA ARG A 633 -29.53 -10.46 -0.80
C ARG A 633 -30.80 -10.67 -1.65
N VAL A 634 -30.96 -9.90 -2.71
CA VAL A 634 -32.12 -10.00 -3.62
C VAL A 634 -32.09 -11.29 -4.44
N SER A 635 -30.91 -11.80 -4.80
CA SER A 635 -30.74 -13.13 -5.41
C SER A 635 -31.21 -14.24 -4.47
N ALA A 636 -30.78 -14.21 -3.20
CA ALA A 636 -31.20 -15.17 -2.18
C ALA A 636 -32.72 -15.11 -1.89
N GLU A 637 -33.32 -13.91 -1.86
CA GLU A 637 -34.78 -13.73 -1.74
C GLU A 637 -35.58 -14.32 -2.92
N ARG A 638 -34.91 -14.59 -4.06
CA ARG A 638 -35.47 -15.25 -5.25
C ARG A 638 -34.95 -16.68 -5.47
N LEU A 639 -34.36 -17.30 -4.45
CA LEU A 639 -33.76 -18.64 -4.51
C LEU A 639 -32.72 -18.80 -5.64
N ASP A 640 -31.96 -17.74 -5.93
CA ASP A 640 -30.89 -17.70 -6.93
C ASP A 640 -31.33 -18.10 -8.35
N ASP A 641 -32.55 -17.71 -8.75
CA ASP A 641 -33.18 -17.97 -10.07
C ASP A 641 -32.41 -17.48 -11.33
N GLY A 642 -31.31 -16.76 -11.13
CA GLY A 642 -30.47 -16.15 -12.16
C GLY A 642 -31.00 -14.83 -12.72
N SER A 643 -32.14 -14.33 -12.24
CA SER A 643 -32.73 -13.05 -12.65
C SER A 643 -32.00 -11.84 -12.08
N VAL A 644 -31.17 -12.03 -11.05
CA VAL A 644 -30.45 -10.98 -10.32
C VAL A 644 -28.96 -11.07 -10.60
N GLY A 645 -28.31 -9.91 -10.80
CA GLY A 645 -26.87 -9.81 -10.99
C GLY A 645 -26.33 -8.44 -10.57
N TYR A 646 -25.01 -8.30 -10.61
CA TYR A 646 -24.34 -7.02 -10.39
C TYR A 646 -23.24 -6.71 -11.41
N ALA A 647 -22.96 -5.43 -11.61
CA ALA A 647 -21.86 -4.93 -12.42
C ALA A 647 -21.17 -3.74 -11.75
N ILE A 648 -19.87 -3.87 -11.47
CA ILE A 648 -19.02 -2.82 -10.90
C ILE A 648 -17.72 -2.71 -11.71
N ARG A 649 -16.86 -1.73 -11.41
CA ARG A 649 -15.58 -1.60 -12.13
C ARG A 649 -14.69 -2.83 -11.88
N GLY A 650 -14.34 -3.53 -12.96
CA GLY A 650 -13.44 -4.69 -12.96
C GLY A 650 -14.09 -6.03 -12.61
N GLU A 651 -15.38 -6.06 -12.27
CA GLU A 651 -16.05 -7.26 -11.79
C GLU A 651 -17.55 -7.22 -12.14
N SER A 652 -18.10 -8.32 -12.66
CA SER A 652 -19.49 -8.39 -13.08
C SER A 652 -20.02 -9.81 -13.00
N LYS A 653 -21.09 -10.02 -12.24
CA LYS A 653 -21.84 -11.28 -12.16
C LYS A 653 -23.21 -11.07 -12.79
N GLN A 654 -23.30 -11.35 -14.10
CA GLN A 654 -24.53 -11.27 -14.89
C GLN A 654 -24.54 -12.39 -15.93
N ASN A 655 -25.72 -12.86 -16.32
CA ASN A 655 -25.93 -13.88 -17.33
C ASN A 655 -27.11 -13.50 -18.25
N VAL A 656 -27.45 -14.37 -19.19
CA VAL A 656 -28.54 -14.19 -20.16
C VAL A 656 -29.92 -14.02 -19.48
N LYS A 657 -30.11 -14.62 -18.30
CA LYS A 657 -31.37 -14.55 -17.53
C LYS A 657 -31.48 -13.28 -16.67
N THR A 658 -30.42 -12.48 -16.51
CA THR A 658 -30.36 -11.34 -15.58
C THR A 658 -31.24 -10.16 -16.00
N LYS A 659 -32.33 -9.95 -15.26
CA LYS A 659 -33.31 -8.86 -15.43
C LYS A 659 -33.05 -7.68 -14.48
N LEU A 660 -32.65 -7.95 -13.23
CA LEU A 660 -32.22 -6.93 -12.26
C LEU A 660 -30.70 -6.83 -12.25
N LEU A 661 -30.15 -5.68 -12.64
CA LEU A 661 -28.71 -5.43 -12.59
C LEU A 661 -28.39 -4.29 -11.61
N PHE A 662 -27.89 -4.66 -10.43
CA PHE A 662 -27.36 -3.70 -9.47
C PHE A 662 -25.97 -3.24 -9.89
N CYS A 663 -25.72 -1.94 -9.94
CA CYS A 663 -24.46 -1.42 -10.43
C CYS A 663 -24.06 -0.11 -9.74
N THR A 664 -22.78 0.23 -9.76
CA THR A 664 -22.35 1.55 -9.32
C THR A 664 -22.76 2.63 -10.32
N THR A 665 -23.11 3.83 -9.86
CA THR A 665 -23.48 5.00 -10.69
C THR A 665 -22.60 5.19 -11.93
N GLY A 666 -21.27 5.11 -11.77
CA GLY A 666 -20.29 5.21 -12.87
C GLY A 666 -20.42 4.15 -14.00
N VAL A 667 -21.06 3.01 -13.75
CA VAL A 667 -21.35 2.00 -14.79
C VAL A 667 -22.50 2.47 -15.69
N VAL A 668 -23.53 3.10 -15.11
CA VAL A 668 -24.64 3.69 -15.89
C VAL A 668 -24.14 4.90 -16.69
N LEU A 669 -23.37 5.78 -16.05
CA LEU A 669 -22.72 6.91 -16.72
C LEU A 669 -21.83 6.46 -17.89
N ARG A 670 -21.09 5.35 -17.75
CA ARG A 670 -20.26 4.81 -18.84
C ARG A 670 -21.07 4.24 -20.01
N ARG A 671 -22.29 3.74 -19.79
CA ARG A 671 -23.19 3.39 -20.92
C ARG A 671 -23.62 4.66 -21.63
N LEU A 672 -24.17 5.62 -20.88
CA LEU A 672 -24.65 6.91 -21.41
C LEU A 672 -23.55 7.69 -22.15
N SER A 673 -22.28 7.59 -21.72
CA SER A 673 -21.15 8.24 -22.38
C SER A 673 -20.78 7.64 -23.74
N MET A 674 -21.13 6.38 -24.00
CA MET A 674 -21.00 5.73 -25.31
C MET A 674 -22.16 6.08 -26.27
N LYS A 675 -22.94 7.12 -25.97
CA LYS A 675 -24.17 7.54 -26.69
C LYS A 675 -25.26 6.47 -26.71
N ASP A 676 -25.25 5.58 -25.73
CA ASP A 676 -26.30 4.58 -25.50
C ASP A 676 -27.58 5.27 -24.99
N ASN A 677 -28.68 5.17 -25.77
CA ASN A 677 -30.00 5.65 -25.38
C ASN A 677 -30.71 4.73 -24.37
N LEU A 678 -30.06 3.66 -23.91
CA LEU A 678 -30.60 2.64 -23.01
C LEU A 678 -31.92 2.03 -23.56
N GLU A 679 -31.96 1.74 -24.86
CA GLU A 679 -33.15 1.21 -25.54
C GLU A 679 -33.46 -0.25 -25.14
N ASP A 680 -32.47 -0.97 -24.62
CA ASP A 680 -32.56 -2.29 -23.98
C ASP A 680 -32.97 -2.23 -22.50
N VAL A 681 -33.17 -1.03 -21.93
CA VAL A 681 -33.51 -0.83 -20.51
C VAL A 681 -34.94 -0.31 -20.38
N THR A 682 -35.75 -1.01 -19.61
CA THR A 682 -37.12 -0.61 -19.31
C THR A 682 -37.19 0.42 -18.18
N HIS A 683 -36.38 0.23 -17.14
CA HIS A 683 -36.40 1.01 -15.91
C HIS A 683 -34.99 1.32 -15.42
N VAL A 684 -34.75 2.56 -15.00
CA VAL A 684 -33.56 2.95 -14.23
C VAL A 684 -33.98 3.37 -12.84
N VAL A 685 -33.46 2.69 -11.83
CA VAL A 685 -33.64 3.04 -10.41
C VAL A 685 -32.35 3.69 -9.93
N VAL A 686 -32.42 4.91 -9.41
CA VAL A 686 -31.30 5.57 -8.73
C VAL A 686 -31.58 5.52 -7.24
N ASP A 687 -30.77 4.76 -6.51
CA ASP A 687 -30.91 4.61 -5.06
C ASP A 687 -30.05 5.62 -4.30
N GLU A 688 -30.40 5.84 -3.03
CA GLU A 688 -29.69 6.69 -2.08
C GLU A 688 -29.39 8.11 -2.64
N VAL A 689 -30.29 8.70 -3.44
CA VAL A 689 -30.07 10.01 -4.13
C VAL A 689 -29.77 11.17 -3.18
N HIS A 690 -30.07 10.99 -1.90
CA HIS A 690 -29.81 11.94 -0.83
C HIS A 690 -28.34 11.98 -0.35
N GLU A 691 -27.47 11.05 -0.79
CA GLU A 691 -26.01 11.17 -0.56
C GLU A 691 -25.41 12.38 -1.34
N ARG A 692 -26.11 12.87 -2.39
CA ARG A 692 -25.71 14.05 -3.20
C ARG A 692 -24.24 14.01 -3.66
N SER A 693 -23.81 12.83 -4.10
CA SER A 693 -22.48 12.61 -4.67
C SER A 693 -22.34 13.18 -6.07
N LEU A 694 -21.10 13.50 -6.48
CA LEU A 694 -20.83 14.13 -7.78
C LEU A 694 -21.36 13.29 -8.96
N ASP A 695 -21.03 12.00 -8.97
CA ASP A 695 -21.53 11.03 -9.97
C ASP A 695 -23.06 10.89 -9.91
N GLY A 696 -23.65 10.98 -8.71
CA GLY A 696 -25.09 10.87 -8.49
C GLY A 696 -25.84 12.02 -9.15
N ASP A 697 -25.49 13.26 -8.79
CA ASP A 697 -26.08 14.46 -9.38
C ASP A 697 -25.83 14.53 -10.90
N PHE A 698 -24.67 14.06 -11.37
CA PHE A 698 -24.37 13.97 -12.80
C PHE A 698 -25.25 12.95 -13.52
N LEU A 699 -25.48 11.77 -12.94
CA LEU A 699 -26.42 10.79 -13.48
C LEU A 699 -27.84 11.36 -13.54
N MET A 700 -28.27 12.13 -12.54
CA MET A 700 -29.59 12.77 -12.53
C MET A 700 -29.75 13.78 -13.66
N LEU A 701 -28.69 14.54 -13.97
CA LEU A 701 -28.64 15.44 -15.12
C LEU A 701 -28.66 14.68 -16.47
N GLU A 702 -27.91 13.59 -16.61
CA GLU A 702 -27.96 12.74 -17.81
C GLU A 702 -29.33 12.07 -17.99
N LEU A 703 -29.93 11.52 -16.93
CA LEU A 703 -31.27 10.91 -16.99
C LEU A 703 -32.35 11.92 -17.37
N ARG A 704 -32.28 13.16 -16.86
CA ARG A 704 -33.20 14.25 -17.26
C ARG A 704 -33.11 14.58 -18.75
N ASN A 705 -31.93 14.42 -19.37
CA ASN A 705 -31.76 14.57 -20.81
C ASN A 705 -32.16 13.31 -21.58
N LEU A 706 -31.89 12.12 -21.04
CA LEU A 706 -32.29 10.84 -21.61
C LEU A 706 -33.82 10.72 -21.73
N LEU A 707 -34.57 11.16 -20.72
CA LEU A 707 -36.04 11.19 -20.73
C LEU A 707 -36.63 11.96 -21.93
N LYS A 708 -35.89 12.92 -22.50
CA LYS A 708 -36.29 13.67 -23.72
C LYS A 708 -36.03 12.90 -25.02
N ARG A 709 -35.10 11.93 -25.02
CA ARG A 709 -34.64 11.19 -26.21
C ARG A 709 -35.25 9.79 -26.28
N ASN A 710 -35.23 9.08 -25.17
CA ASN A 710 -35.90 7.79 -25.00
C ASN A 710 -37.29 8.05 -24.40
N ALA A 711 -38.35 7.84 -25.17
CA ALA A 711 -39.73 8.07 -24.72
C ALA A 711 -40.32 6.94 -23.85
N LYS A 712 -39.70 5.75 -23.84
CA LYS A 712 -40.23 4.54 -23.18
C LYS A 712 -39.67 4.32 -21.78
N ILE A 713 -38.43 4.74 -21.53
CA ILE A 713 -37.74 4.49 -20.26
C ILE A 713 -38.46 5.16 -19.09
N LYS A 714 -38.54 4.45 -17.97
CA LYS A 714 -39.05 4.93 -16.68
C LYS A 714 -37.92 5.08 -15.67
N VAL A 715 -38.01 6.09 -14.80
CA VAL A 715 -37.00 6.42 -13.79
C VAL A 715 -37.62 6.40 -12.39
N VAL A 716 -36.96 5.73 -11.44
CA VAL A 716 -37.37 5.70 -10.03
C VAL A 716 -36.24 6.28 -9.19
N LEU A 717 -36.56 7.23 -8.32
CA LEU A 717 -35.59 7.94 -7.48
C LEU A 717 -35.85 7.58 -6.03
N MET A 718 -34.94 6.90 -5.35
CA MET A 718 -35.15 6.42 -3.98
C MET A 718 -34.32 7.23 -2.98
N SER A 719 -34.99 7.80 -1.96
CA SER A 719 -34.39 8.63 -0.91
C SER A 719 -34.77 8.14 0.48
N ALA A 720 -33.85 8.31 1.44
CA ALA A 720 -34.09 8.09 2.86
C ALA A 720 -34.35 9.38 3.66
N THR A 721 -34.30 10.56 3.01
CA THR A 721 -34.37 11.87 3.70
C THR A 721 -35.53 12.73 3.23
N ILE A 722 -35.88 13.70 4.08
CA ILE A 722 -37.06 14.57 3.93
C ILE A 722 -36.90 15.61 2.79
N ASN A 723 -35.70 15.90 2.29
CA ASN A 723 -35.51 16.89 1.20
C ASN A 723 -35.83 16.31 -0.19
N HIS A 724 -37.06 15.83 -0.38
CA HIS A 724 -37.52 15.19 -1.61
C HIS A 724 -38.12 16.18 -2.61
N GLU A 725 -38.64 17.32 -2.14
CA GLU A 725 -39.20 18.39 -2.98
C GLU A 725 -38.24 18.85 -4.07
N MET A 726 -36.93 18.92 -3.76
CA MET A 726 -35.87 19.27 -4.69
C MET A 726 -35.86 18.36 -5.93
N PHE A 727 -35.94 17.04 -5.72
CA PHE A 727 -35.98 16.06 -6.82
C PHE A 727 -37.30 16.14 -7.59
N MET A 728 -38.43 16.33 -6.90
CA MET A 728 -39.73 16.53 -7.56
C MET A 728 -39.71 17.75 -8.49
N ARG A 729 -39.24 18.90 -8.01
CA ARG A 729 -39.11 20.15 -8.79
C ARG A 729 -38.16 19.97 -9.98
N TYR A 730 -37.02 19.30 -9.78
CA TYR A 730 -36.02 19.07 -10.82
C TYR A 730 -36.55 18.17 -11.97
N PHE A 731 -37.36 17.15 -11.63
CA PHE A 731 -38.06 16.29 -12.59
C PHE A 731 -39.50 16.75 -12.88
N ASN A 732 -39.70 18.06 -13.00
CA ASN A 732 -40.93 18.67 -13.54
C ASN A 732 -42.23 18.30 -12.78
N GLY A 733 -42.16 18.17 -11.45
CA GLY A 733 -43.30 17.85 -10.59
C GLY A 733 -43.60 16.35 -10.46
N ALA A 734 -42.57 15.50 -10.62
CA ALA A 734 -42.72 14.05 -10.50
C ALA A 734 -43.43 13.63 -9.19
N PRO A 735 -44.36 12.66 -9.22
CA PRO A 735 -45.12 12.22 -8.05
C PRO A 735 -44.22 11.64 -6.96
N LEU A 736 -44.68 11.83 -5.72
CA LEU A 736 -44.07 11.31 -4.51
C LEU A 736 -44.85 10.10 -3.99
N LEU A 737 -44.14 9.00 -3.75
CA LEU A 737 -44.58 7.93 -2.86
C LEU A 737 -43.83 8.05 -1.52
N ASN A 738 -44.57 8.14 -0.42
CA ASN A 738 -44.00 8.06 0.92
C ASN A 738 -44.28 6.67 1.51
N ILE A 739 -43.23 5.89 1.77
CA ILE A 739 -43.30 4.58 2.42
C ILE A 739 -43.10 4.81 3.93
N PRO A 740 -44.08 4.48 4.79
CA PRO A 740 -43.95 4.65 6.22
C PRO A 740 -42.78 3.82 6.76
N GLY A 741 -42.06 4.35 7.75
CA GLY A 741 -41.00 3.62 8.45
C GLY A 741 -41.59 2.65 9.48
N SER A 742 -41.03 1.44 9.57
CA SER A 742 -41.18 0.53 10.71
C SER A 742 -39.89 0.47 11.52
N VAL A 743 -39.22 1.61 11.69
CA VAL A 743 -38.07 1.69 12.59
C VAL A 743 -38.63 1.66 14.02
N HIS A 744 -38.19 0.70 14.82
CA HIS A 744 -38.55 0.64 16.23
C HIS A 744 -38.12 1.94 16.94
N PRO A 745 -38.84 2.38 17.99
CA PRO A 745 -38.50 3.62 18.68
C PRO A 745 -37.05 3.60 19.17
N VAL A 746 -36.31 4.66 18.83
CA VAL A 746 -34.95 4.91 19.31
C VAL A 746 -34.98 6.07 20.28
N THR A 747 -34.50 5.86 21.50
CA THR A 747 -34.37 6.92 22.51
C THR A 747 -33.06 7.66 22.31
N ASP A 748 -33.10 8.98 22.12
CA ASP A 748 -31.90 9.81 22.08
C ASP A 748 -31.49 10.22 23.50
N LYS A 749 -30.21 10.03 23.83
CA LYS A 749 -29.57 10.50 25.07
C LYS A 749 -28.38 11.40 24.72
N TYR A 750 -28.39 12.64 25.18
CA TYR A 750 -27.35 13.65 24.93
C TYR A 750 -26.34 13.72 26.08
N LEU A 751 -25.30 14.55 25.98
CA LEU A 751 -24.33 14.75 27.07
C LEU A 751 -25.00 15.17 28.40
N GLU A 752 -26.05 15.97 28.32
CA GLU A 752 -26.88 16.41 29.44
C GLU A 752 -27.57 15.26 30.17
N ASP A 753 -27.85 14.15 29.47
CA ASP A 753 -28.48 12.95 30.05
C ASP A 753 -27.42 11.90 30.44
N VAL A 754 -26.32 11.83 29.69
CA VAL A 754 -25.26 10.84 29.84
C VAL A 754 -24.37 11.15 31.03
N ILE A 755 -23.84 12.38 31.11
CA ILE A 755 -22.82 12.73 32.12
C ILE A 755 -23.34 12.56 33.56
N PRO A 756 -24.58 12.96 33.92
CA PRO A 756 -25.14 12.69 35.25
C PRO A 756 -25.30 11.19 35.56
N ALA A 757 -25.67 10.38 34.55
CA ALA A 757 -25.90 8.95 34.71
C ALA A 757 -24.60 8.18 35.02
N ILE A 758 -23.50 8.51 34.32
CA ILE A 758 -22.19 7.85 34.50
C ILE A 758 -21.26 8.57 35.50
N ARG A 759 -21.62 9.79 35.95
CA ARG A 759 -20.85 10.67 36.84
C ARG A 759 -19.40 10.90 36.37
N TYR A 760 -19.23 11.10 35.06
CA TYR A 760 -17.91 11.26 34.44
C TYR A 760 -17.35 12.67 34.64
N ASP A 761 -16.04 12.77 34.90
CA ASP A 761 -15.30 14.03 35.10
C ASP A 761 -14.03 13.98 34.22
N PRO A 762 -13.89 14.87 33.21
CA PRO A 762 -12.81 14.78 32.23
C PRO A 762 -11.44 15.13 32.85
N SER A 763 -10.60 14.12 33.01
CA SER A 763 -9.25 14.26 33.57
C SER A 763 -8.31 15.07 32.66
N GLY A 764 -7.77 16.18 33.16
CA GLY A 764 -6.68 16.93 32.50
C GLY A 764 -7.09 18.20 31.75
N ALA A 765 -8.37 18.59 31.75
CA ALA A 765 -8.79 19.88 31.19
C ALA A 765 -8.31 21.06 32.06
N SER A 766 -7.65 22.04 31.45
CA SER A 766 -7.21 23.27 32.11
C SER A 766 -8.37 23.99 32.80
N ASN A 767 -8.23 24.27 34.10
CA ASN A 767 -9.25 24.87 34.95
C ASN A 767 -9.49 26.37 34.68
N LYS A 768 -8.90 26.95 33.63
CA LYS A 768 -9.21 28.31 33.18
C LYS A 768 -10.68 28.37 32.73
N GLN A 769 -11.49 29.21 33.34
CA GLN A 769 -12.86 29.52 32.87
C GLN A 769 -12.79 30.32 31.56
N GLY A 770 -13.63 29.96 30.60
CA GLY A 770 -13.86 30.75 29.39
C GLY A 770 -14.88 31.87 29.65
N LYS A 771 -14.81 32.94 28.85
CA LYS A 771 -15.86 33.98 28.86
C LYS A 771 -17.20 33.35 28.46
N GLY A 772 -18.22 33.54 29.28
CA GLY A 772 -19.56 32.97 29.07
C GLY A 772 -19.72 31.49 29.45
N ASP A 773 -18.76 30.88 30.15
CA ASP A 773 -18.93 29.50 30.68
C ASP A 773 -19.92 29.47 31.86
N ALA A 774 -19.96 30.51 32.70
CA ALA A 774 -20.86 30.62 33.86
C ALA A 774 -22.35 30.63 33.47
N GLU A 775 -22.74 31.47 32.50
CA GLU A 775 -24.12 31.56 31.98
C GLU A 775 -24.61 30.22 31.41
N LYS A 776 -23.72 29.46 30.76
CA LYS A 776 -24.05 28.13 30.22
C LYS A 776 -24.19 27.07 31.32
N VAL A 777 -23.39 27.14 32.38
CA VAL A 777 -23.54 26.28 33.56
C VAL A 777 -24.87 26.56 34.24
N GLU A 778 -25.21 27.83 34.46
CA GLU A 778 -26.50 28.24 35.06
C GLU A 778 -27.69 27.79 34.20
N MET A 779 -27.59 27.91 32.87
CA MET A 779 -28.58 27.38 31.93
C MET A 779 -28.75 25.85 32.05
N LEU A 780 -27.65 25.08 32.11
CA LEU A 780 -27.72 23.62 32.29
C LEU A 780 -28.31 23.23 33.67
N ILE A 781 -27.99 23.98 34.72
CA ILE A 781 -28.58 23.80 36.06
C ILE A 781 -30.08 24.06 36.02
N SER A 782 -30.53 25.12 35.32
CA SER A 782 -31.97 25.40 35.13
C SER A 782 -32.71 24.29 34.37
N GLN A 783 -31.99 23.50 33.57
CA GLN A 783 -32.51 22.32 32.85
C GLN A 783 -32.46 21.03 33.69
N GLY A 784 -32.03 21.09 34.96
CA GLY A 784 -32.02 19.96 35.89
C GLY A 784 -30.71 19.17 35.94
N VAL A 785 -29.63 19.65 35.30
CA VAL A 785 -28.30 19.03 35.37
C VAL A 785 -27.58 19.49 36.64
N ASP A 786 -26.98 18.58 37.40
CA ASP A 786 -26.20 18.95 38.60
C ASP A 786 -24.96 19.79 38.24
N GLU A 787 -24.53 20.67 39.15
CA GLU A 787 -23.43 21.63 38.92
C GLU A 787 -22.12 20.96 38.47
N ARG A 788 -21.82 19.75 38.97
CA ARG A 788 -20.61 19.02 38.61
C ARG A 788 -20.71 18.48 37.19
N SER A 789 -21.84 17.85 36.84
CA SER A 789 -22.12 17.38 35.48
C SER A 789 -22.17 18.53 34.48
N ALA A 790 -22.82 19.66 34.82
CA ALA A 790 -22.84 20.87 33.99
C ALA A 790 -21.42 21.38 33.70
N SER A 791 -20.58 21.47 34.75
CA SER A 791 -19.16 21.84 34.61
C SER A 791 -18.37 20.87 33.71
N ALA A 792 -18.62 19.56 33.84
CA ALA A 792 -18.00 18.54 33.00
C ALA A 792 -18.43 18.65 31.53
N ILE A 793 -19.73 18.85 31.26
CA ILE A 793 -20.28 19.03 29.90
C ILE A 793 -19.65 20.24 29.20
N ILE A 794 -19.49 21.38 29.90
CA ILE A 794 -18.83 22.56 29.33
C ILE A 794 -17.34 22.29 29.04
N ARG A 795 -16.63 21.60 29.93
CA ARG A 795 -15.22 21.20 29.69
C ARG A 795 -15.08 20.30 28.46
N ILE A 796 -15.95 19.30 28.30
CA ILE A 796 -15.97 18.38 27.16
C ILE A 796 -16.26 19.15 25.87
N SER A 797 -17.34 19.94 25.86
CA SER A 797 -17.79 20.75 24.72
C SER A 797 -16.72 21.74 24.23
N ARG A 798 -15.91 22.28 25.15
CA ARG A 798 -14.83 23.24 24.84
C ARG A 798 -13.55 22.60 24.32
N SER A 799 -13.34 21.30 24.53
CA SER A 799 -12.09 20.64 24.12
C SER A 799 -11.95 20.49 22.61
N GLU A 800 -13.07 20.55 21.88
CA GLU A 800 -13.26 20.27 20.45
C GLU A 800 -12.79 18.88 19.96
N ARG A 801 -12.18 18.09 20.84
CA ARG A 801 -11.65 16.74 20.61
C ARG A 801 -12.59 15.67 21.16
N ILE A 802 -12.53 14.49 20.55
CA ILE A 802 -13.30 13.34 21.03
C ILE A 802 -12.65 12.79 22.30
N ASP A 803 -13.42 12.69 23.38
CA ASP A 803 -13.01 12.03 24.61
C ASP A 803 -13.26 10.51 24.50
N TYR A 804 -12.21 9.76 24.20
CA TYR A 804 -12.29 8.29 24.10
C TYR A 804 -12.51 7.61 25.44
N GLN A 805 -12.14 8.25 26.56
CA GLN A 805 -12.34 7.70 27.88
C GLN A 805 -13.82 7.84 28.30
N LEU A 806 -14.47 8.94 27.93
CA LEU A 806 -15.93 9.08 28.00
C LEU A 806 -16.63 7.95 27.21
N ILE A 807 -16.19 7.67 25.98
CA ILE A 807 -16.74 6.56 25.17
C ILE A 807 -16.54 5.21 25.89
N ALA A 808 -15.34 4.94 26.40
CA ALA A 808 -15.03 3.70 27.10
C ALA A 808 -15.88 3.51 28.38
N VAL A 809 -15.99 4.55 29.22
CA VAL A 809 -16.82 4.52 30.44
C VAL A 809 -18.30 4.36 30.10
N LEU A 810 -18.80 5.03 29.05
CA LEU A 810 -20.17 4.89 28.60
C LEU A 810 -20.48 3.47 28.09
N VAL A 811 -19.58 2.87 27.30
CA VAL A 811 -19.75 1.47 26.86
C VAL A 811 -19.73 0.51 28.04
N ARG A 812 -18.85 0.72 29.03
CA ARG A 812 -18.86 -0.08 30.27
C ARG A 812 -20.19 0.04 31.01
N HIS A 813 -20.71 1.26 31.18
CA HIS A 813 -22.01 1.49 31.82
C HIS A 813 -23.17 0.79 31.09
N ILE A 814 -23.21 0.84 29.74
CA ILE A 814 -24.20 0.09 28.94
C ILE A 814 -24.06 -1.41 29.18
N MET A 815 -22.83 -1.94 29.20
CA MET A 815 -22.56 -3.37 29.42
C MET A 815 -22.92 -3.85 30.84
N ASP A 816 -22.90 -2.97 31.84
CA ASP A 816 -23.21 -3.28 33.25
C ASP A 816 -24.69 -3.09 33.60
N CYS A 817 -25.40 -2.15 32.96
CA CYS A 817 -26.80 -1.84 33.27
C CYS A 817 -27.81 -2.65 32.45
N GLU A 818 -27.47 -3.06 31.23
CA GLU A 818 -28.43 -3.69 30.29
C GLU A 818 -28.38 -5.21 30.35
N GLN A 819 -29.54 -5.86 30.53
CA GLN A 819 -29.63 -7.32 30.67
C GLN A 819 -29.47 -8.07 29.34
N GLU A 820 -29.85 -7.46 28.23
CA GLU A 820 -29.72 -8.05 26.90
C GLU A 820 -28.43 -7.59 26.20
N LYS A 821 -27.56 -8.56 25.87
CA LYS A 821 -26.37 -8.29 25.06
C LYS A 821 -26.76 -7.92 23.63
N GLY A 822 -26.13 -6.87 23.11
CA GLY A 822 -26.34 -6.42 21.74
C GLY A 822 -25.08 -5.85 21.08
N GLY A 823 -25.27 -5.30 19.89
CA GLY A 823 -24.27 -4.55 19.16
C GLY A 823 -24.29 -3.07 19.55
N VAL A 824 -23.10 -2.53 19.79
CA VAL A 824 -22.81 -1.11 19.99
C VAL A 824 -22.05 -0.61 18.75
N LEU A 825 -22.61 0.37 18.04
CA LEU A 825 -21.99 1.00 16.87
C LEU A 825 -21.54 2.42 17.22
N ILE A 826 -20.24 2.68 17.13
CA ILE A 826 -19.60 3.93 17.55
C ILE A 826 -19.13 4.67 16.29
N PHE A 827 -19.70 5.85 16.02
CA PHE A 827 -19.33 6.69 14.88
C PHE A 827 -18.21 7.67 15.23
N LEU A 828 -17.12 7.61 14.46
CA LEU A 828 -15.88 8.38 14.63
C LEU A 828 -15.43 8.97 13.28
N PRO A 829 -14.70 10.09 13.26
CA PRO A 829 -14.42 10.81 12.01
C PRO A 829 -13.33 10.16 11.13
N GLY A 830 -12.49 9.28 11.67
CA GLY A 830 -11.39 8.67 10.90
C GLY A 830 -10.69 7.47 11.56
N VAL A 831 -9.66 6.95 10.87
CA VAL A 831 -8.97 5.71 11.24
C VAL A 831 -8.11 5.86 12.51
N GLN A 832 -7.51 7.04 12.72
CA GLN A 832 -6.74 7.31 13.94
C GLN A 832 -7.67 7.34 15.16
N GLU A 833 -8.84 7.95 15.01
CA GLU A 833 -9.85 8.06 16.06
C GLU A 833 -10.46 6.68 16.38
N ILE A 834 -10.69 5.84 15.36
CA ILE A 834 -11.08 4.43 15.54
C ILE A 834 -10.04 3.66 16.37
N ARG A 835 -8.74 3.81 16.09
CA ARG A 835 -7.67 3.13 16.86
C ARG A 835 -7.66 3.60 18.32
N GLN A 836 -7.68 4.92 18.55
CA GLN A 836 -7.69 5.50 19.89
C GLN A 836 -8.92 5.07 20.71
N CYS A 837 -10.10 5.02 20.08
CA CYS A 837 -11.31 4.48 20.70
C CYS A 837 -11.18 2.99 21.04
N ILE A 838 -10.67 2.17 20.11
CA ILE A 838 -10.48 0.74 20.33
C ILE A 838 -9.51 0.47 21.49
N ASP A 839 -8.44 1.25 21.61
CA ASP A 839 -7.47 1.10 22.69
C ASP A 839 -8.03 1.56 24.06
N ALA A 840 -8.87 2.60 24.06
CA ALA A 840 -9.65 2.98 25.26
C ALA A 840 -10.66 1.88 25.65
N LEU A 841 -11.38 1.28 24.70
CA LEU A 841 -12.33 0.18 24.96
C LEU A 841 -11.64 -1.06 25.54
N LYS A 842 -10.45 -1.43 25.05
CA LYS A 842 -9.64 -2.53 25.61
C LYS A 842 -9.19 -2.28 27.05
N SER A 843 -9.12 -1.02 27.50
CA SER A 843 -8.75 -0.69 28.89
C SER A 843 -9.87 -0.95 29.90
N VAL A 844 -11.13 -0.98 29.45
CA VAL A 844 -12.33 -1.14 30.30
C VAL A 844 -13.08 -2.46 30.08
N THR A 845 -12.70 -3.27 29.08
CA THR A 845 -13.42 -4.49 28.70
C THR A 845 -12.49 -5.55 28.14
N SER A 846 -12.67 -6.80 28.58
CA SER A 846 -11.87 -7.93 28.14
C SER A 846 -12.37 -8.52 26.81
N SER A 847 -11.45 -9.12 26.03
CA SER A 847 -11.79 -9.87 24.80
C SER A 847 -12.63 -11.14 25.07
N ALA A 848 -12.85 -11.51 26.34
CA ALA A 848 -13.76 -12.59 26.73
C ALA A 848 -15.23 -12.09 26.80
N GLU A 849 -15.45 -10.83 27.16
CA GLU A 849 -16.78 -10.21 27.27
C GLU A 849 -17.28 -9.63 25.94
N ALA A 850 -16.38 -9.09 25.11
CA ALA A 850 -16.73 -8.37 23.90
C ALA A 850 -15.84 -8.69 22.68
N ASP A 851 -16.45 -8.63 21.49
CA ASP A 851 -15.81 -8.62 20.18
C ASP A 851 -15.64 -7.17 19.71
N ILE A 852 -14.43 -6.62 19.78
CA ILE A 852 -14.10 -5.25 19.37
C ILE A 852 -13.61 -5.23 17.91
N LEU A 853 -14.30 -4.50 17.03
CA LEU A 853 -14.10 -4.53 15.57
C LEU A 853 -13.97 -3.11 14.96
N PRO A 854 -12.94 -2.82 14.14
CA PRO A 854 -12.90 -1.61 13.32
C PRO A 854 -13.74 -1.77 12.05
N LEU A 855 -14.30 -0.67 11.53
CA LEU A 855 -15.02 -0.64 10.25
C LEU A 855 -14.79 0.69 9.50
N HIS A 856 -13.86 0.68 8.54
CA HIS A 856 -13.55 1.83 7.67
C HIS A 856 -13.23 1.38 6.23
N ALA A 857 -13.29 2.31 5.28
CA ALA A 857 -13.27 2.01 3.84
C ALA A 857 -11.98 1.36 3.31
N SER A 858 -10.84 1.58 4.00
CA SER A 858 -9.54 1.00 3.64
C SER A 858 -9.29 -0.41 4.20
N LEU A 859 -10.22 -1.00 4.96
CA LEU A 859 -10.18 -2.42 5.29
C LEU A 859 -10.46 -3.28 4.06
N SER A 860 -9.88 -4.48 4.00
CA SER A 860 -10.22 -5.45 2.96
C SER A 860 -11.69 -5.90 3.05
N ASN A 861 -12.27 -6.37 1.95
CA ASN A 861 -13.64 -6.88 1.94
C ASN A 861 -13.86 -7.98 3.01
N GLN A 862 -12.87 -8.87 3.21
CA GLN A 862 -12.96 -9.93 4.22
C GLN A 862 -13.01 -9.37 5.65
N GLU A 863 -12.25 -8.32 5.94
CA GLU A 863 -12.25 -7.66 7.25
C GLU A 863 -13.56 -6.90 7.49
N GLN A 864 -14.05 -6.14 6.49
CA GLN A 864 -15.34 -5.45 6.59
C GLN A 864 -16.48 -6.45 6.84
N MET A 865 -16.44 -7.63 6.21
CA MET A 865 -17.47 -8.67 6.39
C MET A 865 -17.51 -9.27 7.81
N ARG A 866 -16.48 -9.07 8.66
CA ARG A 866 -16.46 -9.60 10.03
C ARG A 866 -17.56 -9.00 10.92
N VAL A 867 -18.03 -7.79 10.64
CA VAL A 867 -19.04 -7.12 11.49
C VAL A 867 -20.43 -7.78 11.39
N PHE A 868 -20.72 -8.49 10.30
CA PHE A 868 -21.99 -9.21 10.12
C PHE A 868 -22.00 -10.59 10.79
N ALA A 869 -20.86 -11.08 11.29
CA ALA A 869 -20.81 -12.36 11.98
C ALA A 869 -21.65 -12.31 13.27
N LYS A 870 -22.49 -13.33 13.50
CA LYS A 870 -23.26 -13.45 14.75
C LYS A 870 -22.32 -13.82 15.90
N THR A 871 -22.49 -13.17 17.06
CA THR A 871 -21.74 -13.47 18.29
C THR A 871 -22.68 -13.66 19.48
N LYS A 872 -22.19 -14.32 20.55
CA LYS A 872 -22.86 -14.46 21.86
C LYS A 872 -22.28 -13.49 22.91
N ARG A 873 -21.27 -12.70 22.51
CA ARG A 873 -20.62 -11.66 23.31
C ARG A 873 -21.22 -10.28 22.97
N TRP A 874 -20.82 -9.25 23.70
CA TRP A 874 -21.06 -7.88 23.25
C TRP A 874 -20.31 -7.64 21.92
N LYS A 875 -20.94 -6.97 20.95
CA LYS A 875 -20.28 -6.61 19.68
C LYS A 875 -20.03 -5.11 19.67
N LEU A 876 -18.76 -4.69 19.71
CA LEU A 876 -18.38 -3.27 19.79
C LEU A 876 -17.72 -2.87 18.47
N ILE A 877 -18.40 -2.07 17.66
CA ILE A 877 -17.96 -1.69 16.31
C ILE A 877 -17.58 -0.20 16.29
N ALA A 878 -16.31 0.11 16.06
CA ALA A 878 -15.83 1.47 15.86
C ALA A 878 -15.72 1.77 14.36
N SER A 879 -16.53 2.72 13.86
CA SER A 879 -16.72 2.95 12.42
C SER A 879 -16.71 4.42 12.02
N THR A 880 -16.43 4.69 10.74
CA THR A 880 -16.71 5.99 10.12
C THR A 880 -18.15 6.05 9.56
N ASN A 881 -18.47 7.09 8.77
CA ASN A 881 -19.69 7.17 7.96
C ASN A 881 -19.91 6.01 6.95
N VAL A 882 -18.99 5.04 6.86
CA VAL A 882 -19.17 3.78 6.12
C VAL A 882 -20.41 3.01 6.60
N ALA A 883 -20.71 3.04 7.91
CA ALA A 883 -21.89 2.41 8.49
C ALA A 883 -23.18 3.25 8.40
N GLU A 884 -23.13 4.50 7.92
CA GLU A 884 -24.21 5.49 8.07
C GLU A 884 -25.41 5.28 7.13
N THR A 885 -25.17 4.85 5.88
CA THR A 885 -26.19 4.61 4.84
C THR A 885 -26.22 3.14 4.41
N SER A 886 -25.08 2.65 3.92
CA SER A 886 -24.98 1.46 3.06
C SER A 886 -24.81 0.10 3.74
N ILE A 887 -24.57 0.05 5.07
CA ILE A 887 -24.28 -1.21 5.79
C ILE A 887 -25.33 -1.49 6.87
N THR A 888 -25.97 -2.66 6.79
CA THR A 888 -26.99 -3.12 7.74
C THR A 888 -26.39 -4.18 8.66
N ILE A 889 -26.27 -3.89 9.96
CA ILE A 889 -25.76 -4.81 10.97
C ILE A 889 -26.90 -5.13 11.92
N ASP A 890 -27.48 -6.34 11.78
CA ASP A 890 -28.79 -6.69 12.35
C ASP A 890 -28.84 -6.67 13.88
N ASP A 891 -27.71 -6.90 14.56
CA ASP A 891 -27.64 -6.98 16.02
C ASP A 891 -27.28 -5.66 16.72
N VAL A 892 -27.14 -4.55 15.99
CA VAL A 892 -26.91 -3.21 16.57
C VAL A 892 -28.20 -2.65 17.19
N ILE A 893 -28.15 -2.37 18.49
CA ILE A 893 -29.25 -1.77 19.27
C ILE A 893 -28.82 -0.51 20.06
N TYR A 894 -27.50 -0.31 20.20
CA TYR A 894 -26.92 0.90 20.78
C TYR A 894 -26.07 1.61 19.72
N VAL A 895 -26.25 2.92 19.58
CA VAL A 895 -25.40 3.78 18.74
C VAL A 895 -24.75 4.83 19.63
N LEU A 896 -23.45 5.04 19.48
CA LEU A 896 -22.72 6.17 20.05
C LEU A 896 -22.27 7.08 18.90
N ASP A 897 -22.80 8.31 18.84
CA ASP A 897 -22.47 9.29 17.81
C ASP A 897 -21.56 10.38 18.39
N SER A 898 -20.30 10.43 17.93
CA SER A 898 -19.38 11.53 18.26
C SER A 898 -19.83 12.89 17.71
N GLY A 899 -20.76 12.91 16.75
CA GLY A 899 -21.19 14.12 16.06
C GLY A 899 -20.14 14.72 15.11
N LYS A 900 -18.99 14.07 14.94
CA LYS A 900 -17.92 14.52 14.03
C LYS A 900 -17.86 13.67 12.76
N VAL A 901 -17.32 14.28 11.70
CA VAL A 901 -16.97 13.64 10.43
C VAL A 901 -15.78 14.38 9.80
N LYS A 902 -14.91 13.67 9.08
CA LYS A 902 -13.90 14.30 8.20
C LYS A 902 -14.44 14.35 6.78
N GLU A 903 -14.51 15.54 6.22
CA GLU A 903 -15.01 15.80 4.86
C GLU A 903 -13.97 16.55 4.03
N THR A 904 -13.84 16.16 2.75
CA THR A 904 -13.02 16.92 1.81
C THR A 904 -13.77 18.19 1.39
N GLN A 905 -13.11 19.32 1.57
CA GLN A 905 -13.54 20.64 1.11
C GLN A 905 -12.53 21.17 0.10
N TYR A 906 -13.00 21.63 -1.06
CA TYR A 906 -12.18 22.31 -2.05
C TYR A 906 -12.15 23.82 -1.81
N ASP A 907 -10.96 24.38 -1.75
CA ASP A 907 -10.70 25.81 -1.68
C ASP A 907 -10.39 26.32 -3.09
N HIS A 908 -11.36 27.01 -3.69
CA HIS A 908 -11.26 27.49 -5.07
C HIS A 908 -10.32 28.71 -5.24
N GLU A 909 -9.93 29.39 -4.16
CA GLU A 909 -8.99 30.51 -4.23
C GLU A 909 -7.54 30.02 -4.17
N MET A 910 -7.29 28.95 -3.41
CA MET A 910 -5.97 28.34 -3.29
C MET A 910 -5.73 27.15 -4.24
N ASN A 911 -6.77 26.68 -4.96
CA ASN A 911 -6.75 25.44 -5.75
C ASN A 911 -6.29 24.21 -4.93
N LEU A 912 -6.77 24.11 -3.69
CA LEU A 912 -6.36 23.08 -2.74
C LEU A 912 -7.57 22.33 -2.17
N SER A 913 -7.49 21.00 -2.15
CA SER A 913 -8.42 20.16 -1.40
C SER A 913 -7.88 19.94 0.02
N LYS A 914 -8.68 20.29 1.03
CA LYS A 914 -8.37 20.11 2.46
C LYS A 914 -9.35 19.11 3.08
N LEU A 915 -8.82 18.15 3.85
CA LEU A 915 -9.64 17.26 4.67
C LEU A 915 -9.90 17.93 6.01
N VAL A 916 -11.16 18.30 6.28
CA VAL A 916 -11.54 19.11 7.45
C VAL A 916 -12.44 18.28 8.36
N GLU A 917 -12.16 18.27 9.65
CA GLU A 917 -13.09 17.72 10.64
C GLU A 917 -14.20 18.75 10.92
N THR A 918 -15.44 18.35 10.71
CA THR A 918 -16.63 19.18 10.91
C THR A 918 -17.67 18.46 11.78
N TRP A 919 -18.66 19.22 12.24
CA TRP A 919 -19.86 18.64 12.83
C TRP A 919 -20.72 17.99 11.74
N VAL A 920 -21.32 16.85 12.05
CA VAL A 920 -22.29 16.19 11.19
C VAL A 920 -23.53 17.06 10.96
N THR A 921 -24.27 16.74 9.91
CA THR A 921 -25.58 17.35 9.66
C THR A 921 -26.66 16.66 10.47
N GLN A 922 -27.78 17.35 10.74
CA GLN A 922 -28.93 16.74 11.43
C GLN A 922 -29.48 15.54 10.64
N ALA A 923 -29.41 15.57 9.30
CA ALA A 923 -29.75 14.41 8.47
C ALA A 923 -28.84 13.21 8.73
N ALA A 924 -27.51 13.42 8.76
CA ALA A 924 -26.53 12.38 9.09
C ALA A 924 -26.73 11.82 10.50
N ALA A 925 -26.92 12.69 11.51
CA ALA A 925 -27.23 12.29 12.89
C ALA A 925 -28.48 11.41 12.98
N ARG A 926 -29.55 11.74 12.24
CA ARG A 926 -30.76 10.89 12.15
C ARG A 926 -30.50 9.54 11.47
N GLN A 927 -29.63 9.47 10.47
CA GLN A 927 -29.25 8.21 9.83
C GLN A 927 -28.40 7.32 10.75
N ARG A 928 -27.50 7.91 11.54
CA ARG A 928 -26.74 7.22 12.61
C ARG A 928 -27.69 6.65 13.67
N ARG A 929 -28.58 7.48 14.21
CA ARG A 929 -29.66 7.08 15.13
C ARG A 929 -30.49 5.91 14.59
N GLY A 930 -30.86 5.95 13.31
CA GLY A 930 -31.61 4.90 12.62
C GLY A 930 -30.91 3.55 12.50
N ARG A 931 -29.62 3.42 12.90
CA ARG A 931 -28.93 2.12 12.98
C ARG A 931 -29.30 1.32 14.24
N ALA A 932 -29.77 1.97 15.31
CA ALA A 932 -30.17 1.32 16.56
C ALA A 932 -31.58 0.70 16.54
N GLY A 933 -32.51 1.25 15.75
CA GLY A 933 -33.95 0.88 15.79
C GLY A 933 -34.37 -0.19 14.78
N ARG A 934 -33.45 -1.03 14.28
CA ARG A 934 -33.69 -1.85 13.09
C ARG A 934 -34.38 -3.19 13.36
N THR A 935 -34.04 -3.84 14.46
CA THR A 935 -34.54 -5.18 14.82
C THR A 935 -35.33 -5.21 16.12
N ARG A 936 -35.17 -4.19 16.97
CA ARG A 936 -35.93 -3.94 18.20
C ARG A 936 -35.76 -2.45 18.60
N PRO A 937 -36.47 -1.94 19.63
CA PRO A 937 -36.21 -0.61 20.19
C PRO A 937 -34.75 -0.43 20.62
N GLY A 938 -34.19 0.75 20.42
CA GLY A 938 -32.76 1.00 20.64
C GLY A 938 -32.47 2.35 21.32
N ILE A 939 -31.20 2.63 21.57
CA ILE A 939 -30.76 3.89 22.19
C ILE A 939 -29.62 4.52 21.36
N CYS A 940 -29.74 5.81 21.07
CA CYS A 940 -28.71 6.61 20.43
C CYS A 940 -28.10 7.60 21.43
N TYR A 941 -26.85 7.37 21.79
CA TYR A 941 -26.06 8.20 22.68
C TYR A 941 -25.29 9.24 21.85
N LYS A 942 -25.72 10.50 21.94
CA LYS A 942 -25.14 11.65 21.25
C LYS A 942 -24.09 12.29 22.16
N LEU A 943 -22.83 12.28 21.74
CA LEU A 943 -21.70 12.83 22.50
C LEU A 943 -21.52 14.34 22.28
N TYR A 944 -22.64 15.04 22.10
CA TYR A 944 -22.79 16.47 21.92
C TYR A 944 -24.08 16.92 22.61
N THR A 945 -24.20 18.23 22.87
CA THR A 945 -25.37 18.81 23.55
C THR A 945 -26.54 19.03 22.59
N ARG A 946 -27.76 19.15 23.13
CA ARG A 946 -28.97 19.50 22.37
C ARG A 946 -28.79 20.82 21.62
N ALA A 947 -28.28 21.83 22.32
CA ALA A 947 -27.95 23.14 21.76
C ALA A 947 -26.83 23.11 20.70
N GLN A 948 -26.03 22.04 20.62
CA GLN A 948 -25.07 21.84 19.54
C GLN A 948 -25.74 21.22 18.30
N GLU A 949 -26.68 20.27 18.47
CA GLU A 949 -27.44 19.70 17.33
C GLU A 949 -28.31 20.75 16.63
N GLU A 950 -28.93 21.68 17.38
CA GLU A 950 -29.68 22.80 16.81
C GLU A 950 -28.84 23.70 15.90
N LYS A 951 -27.53 23.81 16.18
CA LYS A 951 -26.56 24.57 15.38
C LYS A 951 -25.98 23.77 14.20
N MET A 952 -26.16 22.45 14.16
CA MET A 952 -25.74 21.63 13.03
C MET A 952 -26.56 21.97 11.78
N SER A 953 -25.91 21.95 10.61
CA SER A 953 -26.60 22.13 9.34
C SER A 953 -27.66 21.02 9.14
N ARG A 954 -28.80 21.37 8.54
CA ARG A 954 -29.92 20.41 8.39
C ARG A 954 -29.60 19.26 7.43
N PHE A 955 -28.87 19.55 6.36
CA PHE A 955 -28.55 18.63 5.26
C PHE A 955 -27.09 18.81 4.82
N PRO A 956 -26.42 17.75 4.31
CA PRO A 956 -25.06 17.85 3.79
C PRO A 956 -25.00 18.76 2.56
N VAL A 957 -23.86 19.43 2.37
CA VAL A 957 -23.59 20.22 1.16
C VAL A 957 -23.28 19.24 0.00
N PRO A 958 -24.00 19.33 -1.14
CA PRO A 958 -23.76 18.47 -2.30
C PRO A 958 -22.31 18.50 -2.77
N GLU A 959 -21.77 17.34 -3.17
CA GLU A 959 -20.36 17.23 -3.57
C GLU A 959 -20.01 18.18 -4.71
N ILE A 960 -20.91 18.34 -5.68
CA ILE A 960 -20.73 19.25 -6.83
C ILE A 960 -20.43 20.72 -6.45
N LEU A 961 -20.75 21.14 -5.22
CA LEU A 961 -20.45 22.49 -4.73
C LEU A 961 -19.12 22.60 -3.97
N ARG A 962 -18.46 21.48 -3.64
CA ARG A 962 -17.32 21.43 -2.70
C ARG A 962 -16.15 20.52 -3.12
N VAL A 963 -16.14 20.00 -4.34
CA VAL A 963 -15.04 19.17 -4.89
C VAL A 963 -14.49 19.76 -6.20
N PRO A 964 -13.25 19.43 -6.60
CA PRO A 964 -12.69 19.82 -7.91
C PRO A 964 -13.52 19.26 -9.07
N LEU A 965 -13.67 20.04 -10.16
CA LEU A 965 -14.64 19.77 -11.23
C LEU A 965 -14.00 19.36 -12.57
N GLU A 966 -12.70 19.11 -12.61
CA GLU A 966 -11.96 18.82 -13.85
C GLU A 966 -12.41 17.47 -14.44
N ASN A 967 -12.55 16.45 -13.57
CA ASN A 967 -12.98 15.10 -13.97
C ASN A 967 -14.37 15.10 -14.63
N ILE A 968 -15.35 15.78 -14.02
CA ILE A 968 -16.70 15.88 -14.55
C ILE A 968 -16.74 16.77 -15.81
N SER A 969 -15.96 17.86 -15.84
CA SER A 969 -15.85 18.75 -17.01
C SER A 969 -15.28 18.01 -18.22
N LEU A 970 -14.22 17.23 -18.04
CA LEU A 970 -13.65 16.37 -19.09
C LEU A 970 -14.62 15.26 -19.51
N SER A 971 -15.37 14.68 -18.57
CA SER A 971 -16.39 13.66 -18.86
C SER A 971 -17.51 14.24 -19.73
N VAL A 972 -18.04 15.42 -19.38
CA VAL A 972 -19.00 16.16 -20.20
C VAL A 972 -18.45 16.39 -21.60
N LYS A 973 -17.20 16.88 -21.70
CA LYS A 973 -16.57 17.18 -22.99
C LYS A 973 -16.35 15.92 -23.85
N ALA A 974 -15.97 14.79 -23.24
CA ALA A 974 -15.82 13.50 -23.92
C ALA A 974 -17.16 12.93 -24.41
N MET A 975 -18.24 13.13 -23.65
CA MET A 975 -19.60 12.74 -24.03
C MET A 975 -20.19 13.65 -25.12
N ARG A 976 -19.86 14.95 -25.06
CA ARG A 976 -20.54 16.03 -25.79
C ARG A 976 -19.56 17.11 -26.22
N GLU A 977 -18.74 16.77 -27.22
CA GLU A 977 -17.65 17.60 -27.74
C GLU A 977 -18.07 19.03 -28.16
N ASN A 978 -19.34 19.22 -28.56
CA ASN A 978 -19.88 20.51 -29.00
C ASN A 978 -20.70 21.26 -27.93
N GLU A 979 -20.89 20.72 -26.73
CA GLU A 979 -21.66 21.39 -25.66
C GLU A 979 -20.71 22.19 -24.74
N ASP A 980 -21.16 23.37 -24.30
CA ASP A 980 -20.47 24.19 -23.31
C ASP A 980 -20.65 23.56 -21.92
N VAL A 981 -19.54 23.29 -21.23
CA VAL A 981 -19.53 22.63 -19.91
C VAL A 981 -20.16 23.52 -18.83
N LYS A 982 -19.92 24.85 -18.85
CA LYS A 982 -20.51 25.79 -17.89
C LYS A 982 -22.03 25.83 -18.06
N LEU A 983 -22.50 25.95 -19.30
CA LEU A 983 -23.93 25.93 -19.64
C LEU A 983 -24.58 24.57 -19.30
N TYR A 984 -23.82 23.48 -19.40
CA TYR A 984 -24.34 22.14 -19.13
C TYR A 984 -24.47 21.85 -17.63
N LEU A 985 -23.40 22.03 -16.87
CA LEU A 985 -23.41 21.88 -15.40
C LEU A 985 -24.32 22.92 -14.73
N GLY A 986 -24.53 24.08 -15.35
CA GLY A 986 -25.55 25.06 -14.97
C GLY A 986 -26.99 24.53 -14.93
N ARG A 987 -27.26 23.32 -15.48
CA ARG A 987 -28.57 22.64 -15.44
C ARG A 987 -28.66 21.53 -14.39
N ALA A 988 -27.63 21.33 -13.57
CA ALA A 988 -27.63 20.38 -12.45
C ALA A 988 -28.68 20.74 -11.38
N ILE A 989 -28.87 19.87 -10.39
CA ILE A 989 -29.83 20.07 -9.29
C ILE A 989 -29.46 21.32 -8.49
N ASP A 990 -28.21 21.38 -8.04
CA ASP A 990 -27.58 22.57 -7.47
C ASP A 990 -26.38 22.93 -8.38
N PRO A 991 -26.48 24.00 -9.21
CA PRO A 991 -25.41 24.40 -10.11
C PRO A 991 -24.11 24.77 -9.38
N PRO A 992 -22.94 24.30 -9.85
CA PRO A 992 -21.65 24.68 -9.27
C PRO A 992 -21.31 26.17 -9.51
N PRO A 993 -20.50 26.80 -8.63
CA PRO A 993 -20.06 28.18 -8.82
C PRO A 993 -19.29 28.39 -10.13
N LEU A 994 -19.54 29.49 -10.84
CA LEU A 994 -18.86 29.83 -12.10
C LEU A 994 -17.32 29.80 -11.97
N LYS A 995 -16.77 30.39 -10.90
CA LYS A 995 -15.33 30.36 -10.59
C LYS A 995 -14.76 28.94 -10.50
N ALA A 996 -15.50 27.99 -9.90
CA ALA A 996 -15.04 26.61 -9.77
C ALA A 996 -14.98 25.90 -11.12
N MET A 997 -15.94 26.18 -12.02
CA MET A 997 -15.91 25.67 -13.40
C MET A 997 -14.80 26.32 -14.24
N GLU A 998 -14.47 27.59 -13.99
CA GLU A 998 -13.36 28.29 -14.66
C GLU A 998 -11.99 27.76 -14.24
N MET A 999 -11.76 27.55 -12.95
CA MET A 999 -10.54 26.89 -12.46
C MET A 999 -10.39 25.46 -12.98
N ALA A 1000 -11.51 24.72 -13.03
CA ALA A 1000 -11.51 23.37 -13.59
C ALA A 1000 -11.18 23.36 -15.09
N TRP A 1001 -11.71 24.33 -15.86
CA TRP A 1001 -11.43 24.49 -17.28
C TRP A 1001 -9.96 24.83 -17.54
N SER A 1002 -9.41 25.83 -16.82
CA SER A 1002 -7.99 26.20 -16.90
C SER A 1002 -7.07 25.00 -16.58
N THR A 1003 -7.43 24.18 -15.59
CA THR A 1003 -6.68 22.95 -15.28
C THR A 1003 -6.72 21.91 -16.40
N LEU A 1004 -7.78 21.86 -17.23
CA LEU A 1004 -7.86 20.98 -18.39
C LEU A 1004 -6.99 21.47 -19.57
N GLU A 1005 -6.88 22.79 -19.75
CA GLU A 1005 -5.98 23.44 -20.71
C GLU A 1005 -4.52 23.19 -20.33
N GLU A 1006 -4.13 23.45 -19.07
CA GLU A 1006 -2.80 23.14 -18.52
C GLU A 1006 -2.42 21.66 -18.68
N LEU A 1007 -3.38 20.75 -18.54
CA LEU A 1007 -3.16 19.33 -18.75
C LEU A 1007 -3.10 18.92 -20.22
N GLY A 1008 -3.43 19.80 -21.17
CA GLY A 1008 -3.55 19.47 -22.59
C GLY A 1008 -4.65 18.44 -22.86
N ALA A 1009 -5.65 18.36 -21.97
CA ALA A 1009 -6.81 17.49 -22.14
C ALA A 1009 -7.86 18.14 -23.07
N ILE A 1010 -7.85 19.47 -23.15
CA ILE A 1010 -8.52 20.27 -24.17
C ILE A 1010 -7.49 21.17 -24.87
N ASN A 1011 -7.81 21.61 -26.10
CA ASN A 1011 -7.00 22.57 -26.85
C ASN A 1011 -7.57 24.00 -26.73
N ASP A 1012 -6.87 24.97 -27.31
CA ASP A 1012 -7.23 26.40 -27.28
C ASP A 1012 -8.61 26.70 -27.93
N ASP A 1013 -9.08 25.86 -28.87
CA ASP A 1013 -10.45 25.93 -29.41
C ASP A 1013 -11.53 25.41 -28.43
N GLY A 1014 -11.13 24.95 -27.25
CA GLY A 1014 -12.00 24.31 -26.26
C GLY A 1014 -12.54 22.93 -26.69
N LYS A 1015 -11.88 22.22 -27.61
CA LYS A 1015 -12.19 20.84 -28.02
C LYS A 1015 -11.36 19.83 -27.23
N ILE A 1016 -11.84 18.59 -27.11
CA ILE A 1016 -11.12 17.53 -26.39
C ILE A 1016 -9.99 16.95 -27.24
N THR A 1017 -8.79 16.86 -26.67
CA THR A 1017 -7.61 16.29 -27.36
C THR A 1017 -7.66 14.76 -27.35
N ALA A 1018 -6.81 14.11 -28.15
CA ALA A 1018 -6.63 12.65 -28.08
C ALA A 1018 -6.20 12.20 -26.66
N LEU A 1019 -5.29 12.95 -26.03
CA LEU A 1019 -4.88 12.75 -24.64
C LEU A 1019 -6.07 12.89 -23.68
N GLY A 1020 -6.88 13.94 -23.82
CA GLY A 1020 -8.09 14.15 -23.02
C GLY A 1020 -9.11 13.02 -23.16
N ARG A 1021 -9.31 12.50 -24.38
CA ARG A 1021 -10.17 11.33 -24.63
C ARG A 1021 -9.65 10.10 -23.88
N HIS A 1022 -8.35 9.80 -23.93
CA HIS A 1022 -7.78 8.69 -23.15
C HIS A 1022 -7.88 8.91 -21.63
N MET A 1023 -7.63 10.13 -21.16
CA MET A 1023 -7.76 10.48 -19.74
C MET A 1023 -9.20 10.31 -19.24
N SER A 1024 -10.21 10.68 -20.02
CA SER A 1024 -11.63 10.53 -19.67
C SER A 1024 -12.09 9.08 -19.44
N LEU A 1025 -11.36 8.10 -19.97
CA LEU A 1025 -11.62 6.67 -19.79
C LEU A 1025 -11.04 6.11 -18.48
N LEU A 1026 -10.22 6.90 -17.77
CA LEU A 1026 -9.53 6.52 -16.54
C LEU A 1026 -10.17 7.24 -15.33
N PRO A 1027 -11.04 6.58 -14.55
CA PRO A 1027 -11.61 7.19 -13.34
C PRO A 1027 -10.57 7.15 -12.20
N ILE A 1028 -9.67 8.13 -12.26
CA ILE A 1028 -8.64 8.57 -11.32
C ILE A 1028 -8.44 10.08 -11.52
N ASP A 1029 -7.70 10.75 -10.62
CA ASP A 1029 -7.27 12.13 -10.81
C ASP A 1029 -6.58 12.35 -12.18
N LEU A 1030 -6.92 13.44 -12.89
CA LEU A 1030 -6.45 13.70 -14.24
C LEU A 1030 -4.93 13.85 -14.38
N ARG A 1031 -4.24 14.35 -13.34
CA ARG A 1031 -2.77 14.45 -13.33
C ARG A 1031 -2.16 13.03 -13.33
N LEU A 1032 -2.75 12.11 -12.56
CA LEU A 1032 -2.39 10.69 -12.58
C LEU A 1032 -2.83 9.99 -13.88
N ALA A 1033 -3.96 10.37 -14.48
CA ALA A 1033 -4.40 9.85 -15.77
C ALA A 1033 -3.40 10.20 -16.88
N LYS A 1034 -2.98 11.47 -16.98
CA LYS A 1034 -1.93 11.93 -17.90
C LYS A 1034 -0.63 11.16 -17.67
N MET A 1035 -0.20 11.02 -16.42
CA MET A 1035 1.01 10.26 -16.05
C MET A 1035 0.95 8.78 -16.49
N LEU A 1036 -0.20 8.10 -16.35
CA LEU A 1036 -0.33 6.70 -16.78
C LEU A 1036 -0.44 6.54 -18.31
N VAL A 1037 -1.11 7.47 -19.00
CA VAL A 1037 -1.17 7.47 -20.47
C VAL A 1037 0.24 7.70 -21.04
N LEU A 1038 0.94 8.74 -20.59
CA LEU A 1038 2.33 9.01 -21.02
C LEU A 1038 3.29 7.91 -20.59
N GLY A 1039 3.15 7.35 -19.38
CA GLY A 1039 3.94 6.20 -18.93
C GLY A 1039 3.71 4.93 -19.76
N THR A 1040 2.55 4.80 -20.41
CA THR A 1040 2.29 3.72 -21.38
C THR A 1040 2.96 4.02 -22.72
N VAL A 1041 2.83 5.26 -23.23
CA VAL A 1041 3.47 5.71 -24.48
C VAL A 1041 4.99 5.59 -24.41
N PHE A 1042 5.61 6.08 -23.33
CA PHE A 1042 7.05 6.01 -23.08
C PHE A 1042 7.52 4.66 -22.49
N ARG A 1043 6.64 3.64 -22.47
CA ARG A 1043 6.91 2.26 -21.97
C ARG A 1043 7.46 2.16 -20.53
N CYS A 1044 7.38 3.23 -19.74
CA CYS A 1044 7.80 3.29 -18.33
C CYS A 1044 6.63 3.08 -17.33
N LEU A 1045 5.62 2.31 -17.72
CA LEU A 1045 4.39 2.12 -16.93
C LEU A 1045 4.64 1.47 -15.56
N GLU A 1046 5.57 0.52 -15.44
CA GLU A 1046 5.85 -0.16 -14.17
C GLU A 1046 6.41 0.79 -13.08
N PRO A 1047 7.47 1.59 -13.32
CA PRO A 1047 7.91 2.59 -12.34
C PRO A 1047 6.84 3.65 -12.08
N MET A 1048 6.07 4.08 -13.09
CA MET A 1048 4.97 5.04 -12.89
C MET A 1048 3.84 4.48 -12.00
N LEU A 1049 3.52 3.18 -12.11
CA LEU A 1049 2.57 2.52 -11.22
C LEU A 1049 3.10 2.42 -9.79
N LYS A 1050 4.40 2.15 -9.59
CA LYS A 1050 5.04 2.13 -8.26
C LYS A 1050 5.05 3.54 -7.62
N SER A 1051 5.33 4.59 -8.40
CA SER A 1051 5.22 5.98 -7.96
C SER A 1051 3.78 6.39 -7.65
N ARG A 1052 2.80 5.90 -8.43
CA ARG A 1052 1.37 6.13 -8.19
C ARG A 1052 0.92 5.58 -6.83
N THR A 1053 1.37 4.40 -6.42
CA THR A 1053 1.01 3.84 -5.10
C THR A 1053 1.38 4.83 -3.99
N ARG A 1054 2.59 5.39 -4.02
CA ARG A 1054 3.08 6.38 -3.05
C ARG A 1054 2.30 7.71 -3.11
N LEU A 1055 1.99 8.21 -4.31
CA LEU A 1055 1.23 9.46 -4.49
C LEU A 1055 -0.23 9.35 -4.04
N VAL A 1056 -0.85 8.17 -4.21
CA VAL A 1056 -2.24 7.93 -3.79
C VAL A 1056 -2.33 7.64 -2.30
N GLU A 1057 -1.36 6.93 -1.71
CA GLU A 1057 -1.25 6.76 -0.26
C GLU A 1057 -1.06 8.11 0.45
N ASN A 1058 -0.19 8.99 -0.06
CA ASN A 1058 0.06 10.32 0.53
C ASN A 1058 -1.07 11.36 0.34
N ARG A 1059 -2.04 11.13 -0.56
CA ARG A 1059 -3.29 11.92 -0.63
C ARG A 1059 -4.43 11.33 0.20
N SER A 1060 -4.21 10.16 0.81
CA SER A 1060 -5.15 9.46 1.68
C SER A 1060 -4.78 9.57 3.17
N LEU A 1061 -3.73 10.34 3.46
CA LEU A 1061 -3.19 10.74 4.77
C LEU A 1061 -3.39 12.25 4.94
#